data_AF-A0A3S9SH98-F1
#
_entry.id   AF-A0A3S9SH98-F1
#
_cell.length_a   1.000
_cell.length_b   1.000
_cell.length_c   1.000
_cell.angle_alpha   90.00
_cell.angle_beta   90.00
_cell.angle_gamma   90.00
#
_symmetry.space_group_name_H-M   'P 1'
#
loop_
_entity.id
_entity.type
_entity.pdbx_description
1 polymer ?
#
loop_
_entity_poly.entity_id
_entity_poly.type
_entity_poly.pdbx_seq_one_letter_code
_entity_poly.pdbx_strand_id
1 'polypeptide(L)'
;MTLYQKLQTAQSEEDVKDAYISALKLKKVTKGLIDIQTEEIWFEAKHKPTDVYTMFTQLLYYVCHAYHEGKNIKSLFLPPLLCVIDNEKAALMSTASITPIFSDKKIAWGKSASQVSRELIAQVSPYINDHFIVYRIAEDEAAFLQAVRDSIKNGGIVRTQITPNNLKPVFDRWVELIGAELGDLPNPADYALLFYADIMHDGNKLVIDDGLDTCLIPNYNGKPAFSLRGRVLKLASEKGYREFWNIYHRPPAAEHRNYLLERRDQLIPLDERQFKGAYYTPLKVVEKAYGLLSETLGRNWQKNYIVWDMCCGVGNLETKHGNLRNVFMSTLDTDDINVMQTGGQFPAATRFQYDYLNDDIASDGTIDYSLTDKMPHELRAHIQAARSDKKKKILVLINPPYAEATSSFSITGGKNKKGVARTKMLDIAKKKFGKASNDLYTQFLSRIALELPNSVVAVFSTLKYVVAPTLQEFRNNWHAEYKNGFIVHSKNFDGLNGNFPIGFLIWRIKQNQPNVTFPTEIQTSSYNKNVQPEGSRKFFVEEHLLTDWVERPDTNDTLAVPLKNAIVTATAKKDVRGTKWSDNAVAWLNCAGNDFQQAAKLTMLLSSGFGSGRGFFVNKDNLAKAAVIFAVRRLITPTWLNDRDQFLQPHFGLEGRKEGRKEGRKEGRKEGRKEGRKLYRNSAGIRPRLPTVHALFRQQPHRGHGQRRAGMERQKMAAHQPLHPLRRSAGGFQRQIPIAFHERLSAR
;
A
#
# COMPACT_ATOMS: atom_id res chain seq x y z
N MET A 1 9.56 3.69 -25.62
CA MET A 1 10.00 5.05 -25.24
C MET A 1 8.77 5.90 -25.03
N THR A 2 8.75 6.69 -23.96
CA THR A 2 7.71 7.68 -23.68
C THR A 2 7.83 8.87 -24.65
N LEU A 3 6.82 9.72 -24.75
CA LEU A 3 6.88 10.95 -25.56
C LEU A 3 8.04 11.83 -25.08
N TYR A 4 8.15 12.06 -23.77
CA TYR A 4 9.24 12.83 -23.18
C TYR A 4 10.62 12.33 -23.64
N GLN A 5 10.87 11.01 -23.56
CA GLN A 5 12.14 10.41 -23.98
C GLN A 5 12.46 10.65 -25.45
N LYS A 6 11.45 10.62 -26.34
CA LYS A 6 11.64 10.89 -27.76
C LYS A 6 11.97 12.36 -28.00
N LEU A 7 11.30 13.28 -27.31
CA LEU A 7 11.54 14.72 -27.43
C LEU A 7 12.95 15.13 -26.99
N GLN A 8 13.53 14.45 -25.99
CA GLN A 8 14.92 14.71 -25.56
C GLN A 8 15.97 14.34 -26.64
N THR A 9 15.60 13.51 -27.61
CA THR A 9 16.49 13.08 -28.70
C THR A 9 16.17 13.75 -30.05
N ALA A 10 15.10 14.56 -30.13
CA ALA A 10 14.66 15.21 -31.36
C ALA A 10 15.71 16.23 -31.85
N GLN A 11 16.12 16.14 -33.11
CA GLN A 11 17.13 17.02 -33.71
C GLN A 11 16.50 18.10 -34.61
N SER A 12 15.22 17.95 -34.95
CA SER A 12 14.49 18.84 -35.85
C SER A 12 13.04 19.02 -35.42
N GLU A 13 12.36 20.00 -36.02
CA GLU A 13 10.93 20.22 -35.81
C GLU A 13 10.09 19.05 -36.34
N GLU A 14 10.54 18.40 -37.42
CA GLU A 14 9.89 17.18 -37.94
C GLU A 14 9.96 16.01 -36.97
N ASP A 15 11.09 15.85 -36.26
CA ASP A 15 11.21 14.83 -35.21
C ASP A 15 10.22 15.07 -34.06
N VAL A 16 10.01 16.36 -33.70
CA VAL A 16 9.00 16.76 -32.70
C VAL A 16 7.61 16.40 -33.21
N LYS A 17 7.26 16.78 -34.45
CA LYS A 17 5.96 16.43 -35.06
C LYS A 17 5.73 14.92 -35.03
N ASP A 18 6.70 14.13 -35.46
CA ASP A 18 6.59 12.67 -35.51
C ASP A 18 6.46 12.03 -34.12
N ALA A 19 7.17 12.57 -33.12
CA ALA A 19 7.05 12.12 -31.74
C ALA A 19 5.62 12.31 -31.20
N TYR A 20 5.03 13.49 -31.40
CA TYR A 20 3.67 13.80 -30.96
C TYR A 20 2.60 13.02 -31.75
N ILE A 21 2.71 12.93 -33.08
CA ILE A 21 1.80 12.12 -33.93
C ILE A 21 1.77 10.67 -33.42
N SER A 22 2.95 10.09 -33.17
CA SER A 22 3.10 8.72 -32.68
C SER A 22 2.47 8.53 -31.29
N ALA A 23 2.71 9.46 -30.36
CA ALA A 23 2.21 9.35 -28.98
C ALA A 23 0.68 9.52 -28.88
N LEU A 24 0.14 10.46 -29.65
CA LEU A 24 -1.30 10.73 -29.72
C LEU A 24 -2.08 9.72 -30.56
N LYS A 25 -1.38 8.94 -31.42
CA LYS A 25 -1.97 7.97 -32.36
C LYS A 25 -2.95 8.65 -33.33
N LEU A 26 -2.61 9.85 -33.80
CA LEU A 26 -3.41 10.59 -34.76
C LEU A 26 -3.52 9.81 -36.09
N LYS A 27 -4.70 9.87 -36.72
CA LYS A 27 -5.00 9.23 -38.01
C LYS A 27 -5.32 10.30 -39.04
N LYS A 28 -5.16 9.97 -40.33
CA LYS A 28 -5.43 10.89 -41.46
C LYS A 28 -4.70 12.24 -41.33
N VAL A 29 -3.47 12.21 -40.84
CA VAL A 29 -2.66 13.42 -40.65
C VAL A 29 -2.18 13.95 -42.00
N THR A 30 -2.38 15.24 -42.24
CA THR A 30 -1.71 15.98 -43.31
C THR A 30 -0.69 16.94 -42.71
N LYS A 31 0.51 17.01 -43.32
CA LYS A 31 1.55 18.01 -43.01
C LYS A 31 1.64 18.97 -44.19
N GLY A 32 1.59 20.28 -43.95
CA GLY A 32 1.54 21.28 -45.03
C GLY A 32 1.81 22.69 -44.51
N LEU A 33 0.95 23.65 -44.86
CA LEU A 33 1.02 25.02 -44.33
C LEU A 33 0.82 25.08 -42.82
N ILE A 34 0.04 24.14 -42.28
CA ILE A 34 -0.10 23.88 -40.84
C ILE A 34 0.70 22.61 -40.55
N ASP A 35 1.43 22.60 -39.44
CA ASP A 35 2.42 21.56 -39.15
C ASP A 35 1.80 20.16 -39.01
N ILE A 36 0.67 20.05 -38.32
CA ILE A 36 -0.10 18.81 -38.22
C ILE A 36 -1.58 19.17 -38.31
N GLN A 37 -2.27 18.59 -39.29
CA GLN A 37 -3.69 18.83 -39.51
C GLN A 37 -4.48 17.51 -39.49
N THR A 38 -5.59 17.53 -38.74
CA THR A 38 -6.63 16.49 -38.71
C THR A 38 -8.01 17.17 -38.76
N GLU A 39 -9.09 16.40 -38.90
CA GLU A 39 -10.46 16.95 -38.82
C GLU A 39 -10.74 17.51 -37.41
N GLU A 40 -10.13 16.92 -36.38
CA GLU A 40 -10.45 17.18 -34.98
C GLU A 40 -9.51 18.20 -34.31
N ILE A 41 -8.27 18.32 -34.77
CA ILE A 41 -7.26 19.16 -34.12
C ILE A 41 -6.16 19.63 -35.09
N TRP A 42 -5.77 20.90 -34.98
CA TRP A 42 -4.63 21.48 -35.71
C TRP A 42 -3.48 21.80 -34.77
N PHE A 43 -2.24 21.64 -35.24
CA PHE A 43 -1.03 21.93 -34.48
C PHE A 43 -0.10 22.93 -35.14
N GLU A 44 0.59 23.71 -34.30
CA GLU A 44 1.85 24.39 -34.60
C GLU A 44 2.95 23.77 -33.74
N ALA A 45 4.08 23.43 -34.35
CA ALA A 45 5.20 22.78 -33.69
C ALA A 45 6.45 23.65 -33.72
N LYS A 46 7.29 23.54 -32.68
CA LYS A 46 8.63 24.13 -32.65
C LYS A 46 9.63 23.11 -32.14
N HIS A 47 10.83 23.11 -32.71
CA HIS A 47 11.91 22.27 -32.20
C HIS A 47 12.43 22.75 -30.84
N LYS A 48 12.56 24.07 -30.68
CA LYS A 48 13.12 24.70 -29.48
C LYS A 48 12.02 25.15 -28.53
N PRO A 49 12.31 25.26 -27.22
CA PRO A 49 11.37 25.80 -26.25
C PRO A 49 10.92 27.19 -26.69
N THR A 50 9.64 27.33 -26.99
CA THR A 50 9.07 28.56 -27.54
C THR A 50 7.92 29.04 -26.66
N ASP A 51 7.71 30.35 -26.59
CA ASP A 51 6.59 30.91 -25.85
C ASP A 51 5.24 30.48 -26.48
N VAL A 52 4.27 30.16 -25.61
CA VAL A 52 2.97 29.60 -26.01
C VAL A 52 2.14 30.64 -26.78
N TYR A 53 2.21 31.92 -26.41
CA TYR A 53 1.51 32.98 -27.13
C TYR A 53 2.07 33.16 -28.53
N THR A 54 3.39 33.06 -28.69
CA THR A 54 4.05 33.08 -30.00
C THR A 54 3.52 31.94 -30.88
N MET A 55 3.57 30.69 -30.41
CA MET A 55 3.11 29.54 -31.20
C MET A 55 1.61 29.62 -31.51
N PHE A 56 0.76 30.02 -30.56
CA PHE A 56 -0.67 30.18 -30.84
C PHE A 56 -0.94 31.31 -31.82
N THR A 57 -0.20 32.41 -31.75
CA THR A 57 -0.35 33.51 -32.72
C THR A 57 -0.01 33.04 -34.14
N GLN A 58 1.01 32.18 -34.30
CA GLN A 58 1.33 31.55 -35.59
C GLN A 58 0.22 30.62 -36.06
N LEU A 59 -0.27 29.74 -35.18
CA LEU A 59 -1.38 28.84 -35.51
C LEU A 59 -2.64 29.62 -35.90
N LEU A 60 -2.96 30.68 -35.15
CA LEU A 60 -4.14 31.52 -35.38
C LEU A 60 -4.08 32.33 -36.65
N TYR A 61 -2.89 32.66 -37.15
CA TYR A 61 -2.73 33.24 -38.48
C TYR A 61 -3.39 32.33 -39.52
N TYR A 62 -3.09 31.03 -39.50
CA TYR A 62 -3.66 30.06 -40.43
C TYR A 62 -5.15 29.81 -40.18
N VAL A 63 -5.58 29.72 -38.92
CA VAL A 63 -6.99 29.53 -38.56
C VAL A 63 -7.84 30.71 -39.03
N CYS A 64 -7.39 31.94 -38.80
CA CYS A 64 -8.11 33.14 -39.24
C CYS A 64 -8.12 33.28 -40.76
N HIS A 65 -7.00 32.99 -41.44
CA HIS A 65 -6.93 32.99 -42.89
C HIS A 65 -7.92 31.98 -43.49
N ALA A 66 -7.92 30.73 -42.99
CA ALA A 66 -8.85 29.70 -43.38
C ALA A 66 -10.30 30.13 -43.12
N TYR A 67 -10.61 30.71 -41.97
CA TYR A 67 -11.96 31.23 -41.67
C TYR A 67 -12.41 32.31 -42.67
N HIS A 68 -11.54 33.24 -43.04
CA HIS A 68 -11.86 34.32 -43.96
C HIS A 68 -11.96 33.86 -45.42
N GLU A 69 -11.08 32.97 -45.89
CA GLU A 69 -11.20 32.34 -47.21
C GLU A 69 -12.44 31.43 -47.31
N GLY A 70 -12.74 30.72 -46.22
CA GLY A 70 -13.90 29.84 -46.08
C GLY A 70 -15.25 30.56 -46.09
N LYS A 71 -15.32 31.88 -45.86
CA LYS A 71 -16.58 32.65 -46.00
C LYS A 71 -17.18 32.61 -47.41
N ASN A 72 -16.40 32.23 -48.43
CA ASN A 72 -16.85 32.08 -49.81
C ASN A 72 -17.26 30.62 -50.18
N ILE A 73 -17.18 29.67 -49.25
CA ILE A 73 -17.51 28.25 -49.47
C ILE A 73 -18.45 27.77 -48.35
N LYS A 74 -19.58 27.14 -48.71
CA LYS A 74 -20.63 26.67 -47.76
C LYS A 74 -20.20 25.59 -46.75
N SER A 75 -18.94 25.16 -46.76
CA SER A 75 -18.43 24.11 -45.88
C SER A 75 -16.92 24.28 -45.70
N LEU A 76 -16.52 25.07 -44.72
CA LEU A 76 -15.18 24.95 -44.14
C LEU A 76 -15.30 24.55 -42.68
N PHE A 77 -14.81 23.35 -42.36
CA PHE A 77 -14.79 22.81 -41.00
C PHE A 77 -13.50 23.30 -40.33
N LEU A 78 -13.60 24.31 -39.46
CA LEU A 78 -12.51 24.60 -38.53
C LEU A 78 -12.44 23.47 -37.50
N PRO A 79 -11.24 23.07 -37.05
CA PRO A 79 -11.13 22.03 -36.05
C PRO A 79 -11.74 22.53 -34.73
N PRO A 80 -12.37 21.67 -33.93
CA PRO A 80 -12.84 22.05 -32.59
C PRO A 80 -11.69 22.41 -31.63
N LEU A 81 -10.47 21.93 -31.92
CA LEU A 81 -9.30 22.06 -31.05
C LEU A 81 -8.08 22.63 -31.80
N LEU A 82 -7.28 23.42 -31.08
CA LEU A 82 -6.00 23.96 -31.51
C LEU A 82 -4.94 23.56 -30.49
N CYS A 83 -3.77 23.15 -30.94
CA CYS A 83 -2.69 22.74 -30.05
C CYS A 83 -1.34 23.29 -30.51
N VAL A 84 -0.49 23.66 -29.56
CA VAL A 84 0.87 24.08 -29.86
C VAL A 84 1.84 23.22 -29.08
N ILE A 85 2.94 22.83 -29.70
CA ILE A 85 3.86 21.83 -29.16
C ILE A 85 5.31 22.24 -29.37
N ASP A 86 6.14 22.04 -28.34
CA ASP A 86 7.59 22.08 -28.48
C ASP A 86 8.24 20.85 -27.80
N ASN A 87 9.57 20.87 -27.65
CA ASN A 87 10.33 19.78 -27.03
C ASN A 87 10.17 19.67 -25.49
N GLU A 88 9.57 20.67 -24.84
CA GLU A 88 9.39 20.72 -23.38
C GLU A 88 7.91 20.67 -22.97
N LYS A 89 7.03 21.33 -23.72
CA LYS A 89 5.63 21.58 -23.36
C LYS A 89 4.69 21.49 -24.55
N ALA A 90 3.42 21.29 -24.21
CA ALA A 90 2.30 21.37 -25.14
C ALA A 90 1.22 22.28 -24.55
N ALA A 91 0.43 22.94 -25.39
CA ALA A 91 -0.76 23.66 -24.94
C ALA A 91 -1.97 23.39 -25.82
N LEU A 92 -3.15 23.29 -25.22
CA LEU A 92 -4.41 22.92 -25.88
C LEU A 92 -5.45 24.02 -25.69
N MET A 93 -6.12 24.42 -26.76
CA MET A 93 -7.14 25.48 -26.80
C MET A 93 -8.37 25.01 -27.61
N SER A 94 -9.57 25.50 -27.24
CA SER A 94 -10.78 25.27 -28.04
C SER A 94 -10.98 26.42 -29.00
N THR A 95 -11.26 26.10 -30.26
CA THR A 95 -11.54 27.09 -31.31
C THR A 95 -12.79 27.93 -30.99
N ALA A 96 -13.78 27.34 -30.29
CA ALA A 96 -14.99 28.05 -29.91
C ALA A 96 -14.72 29.22 -28.94
N SER A 97 -13.74 29.05 -28.03
CA SER A 97 -13.40 30.02 -26.99
C SER A 97 -12.81 31.32 -27.52
N ILE A 98 -12.31 31.32 -28.76
CA ILE A 98 -11.59 32.44 -29.36
C ILE A 98 -12.34 33.07 -30.53
N THR A 99 -13.61 32.71 -30.73
CA THR A 99 -14.45 33.21 -31.83
C THR A 99 -14.47 34.74 -32.03
N PRO A 100 -14.34 35.60 -31.00
CA PRO A 100 -14.26 37.04 -31.19
C PRO A 100 -13.09 37.49 -32.08
N ILE A 101 -11.97 36.75 -32.08
CA ILE A 101 -10.76 37.12 -32.83
C ILE A 101 -11.02 37.14 -34.34
N PHE A 102 -11.93 36.31 -34.83
CA PHE A 102 -12.24 36.15 -36.26
C PHE A 102 -13.01 37.34 -36.86
N SER A 103 -13.55 38.22 -36.02
CA SER A 103 -14.33 39.38 -36.45
C SER A 103 -13.62 40.71 -36.18
N ASP A 104 -12.46 40.69 -35.51
CA ASP A 104 -11.71 41.90 -35.19
C ASP A 104 -10.85 42.36 -36.37
N LYS A 105 -11.34 43.37 -37.09
CA LYS A 105 -10.64 44.01 -38.22
C LYS A 105 -9.43 44.85 -37.80
N LYS A 106 -9.21 45.08 -36.49
CA LYS A 106 -8.07 45.84 -35.99
C LYS A 106 -6.79 45.00 -35.91
N ILE A 107 -6.90 43.67 -35.97
CA ILE A 107 -5.75 42.77 -35.94
C ILE A 107 -5.08 42.80 -37.31
N ALA A 108 -3.86 43.33 -37.35
CA ALA A 108 -3.05 43.38 -38.57
C ALA A 108 -2.27 42.06 -38.73
N TRP A 109 -2.94 41.02 -39.24
CA TRP A 109 -2.27 39.78 -39.64
C TRP A 109 -1.22 40.10 -40.72
N GLY A 110 0.06 39.79 -40.45
CA GLY A 110 1.20 40.12 -41.32
C GLY A 110 1.20 39.37 -42.68
N LYS A 111 2.33 39.34 -43.39
CA LYS A 111 2.44 38.61 -44.68
C LYS A 111 2.71 37.12 -44.54
N SER A 112 3.21 36.66 -43.40
CA SER A 112 3.56 35.25 -43.15
C SER A 112 3.44 34.91 -41.67
N ALA A 113 2.91 33.71 -41.37
CA ALA A 113 2.87 33.18 -40.01
C ALA A 113 4.27 32.88 -39.43
N SER A 114 5.28 32.64 -40.28
CA SER A 114 6.65 32.38 -39.81
C SER A 114 7.35 33.61 -39.21
N GLN A 115 6.77 34.81 -39.35
CA GLN A 115 7.32 36.09 -38.88
C GLN A 115 6.28 36.87 -38.07
N VAL A 116 5.77 36.26 -36.99
CA VAL A 116 4.89 36.95 -36.05
C VAL A 116 5.66 38.02 -35.27
N SER A 117 5.20 39.28 -35.36
CA SER A 117 5.81 40.40 -34.64
C SER A 117 5.33 40.48 -33.18
N ARG A 118 6.10 41.15 -32.32
CA ARG A 118 5.73 41.34 -30.89
C ARG A 118 4.42 42.12 -30.75
N GLU A 119 4.16 43.06 -31.66
CA GLU A 119 2.93 43.85 -31.70
C GLU A 119 1.72 42.97 -32.01
N LEU A 120 1.85 42.01 -32.94
CA LEU A 120 0.79 41.07 -33.26
C LEU A 120 0.50 40.13 -32.07
N ILE A 121 1.54 39.63 -31.39
CA ILE A 121 1.38 38.83 -30.17
C ILE A 121 0.63 39.65 -29.10
N ALA A 122 0.98 40.92 -28.90
CA ALA A 122 0.31 41.78 -27.93
C ALA A 122 -1.17 42.04 -28.29
N GLN A 123 -1.51 42.11 -29.58
CA GLN A 123 -2.91 42.23 -30.04
C GLN A 123 -3.71 40.94 -29.85
N VAL A 124 -3.09 39.77 -30.05
CA VAL A 124 -3.74 38.45 -29.95
C VAL A 124 -3.83 37.95 -28.51
N SER A 125 -2.87 38.30 -27.65
CA SER A 125 -2.79 37.79 -26.27
C SER A 125 -4.08 37.95 -25.45
N PRO A 126 -4.78 39.10 -25.47
CA PRO A 126 -6.05 39.27 -24.75
C PRO A 126 -7.14 38.29 -25.19
N TYR A 127 -7.10 37.82 -26.44
CA TYR A 127 -8.08 36.87 -26.99
C TYR A 127 -7.79 35.42 -26.63
N ILE A 128 -6.61 35.08 -26.11
CA ILE A 128 -6.23 33.69 -25.81
C ILE A 128 -5.82 33.44 -24.36
N ASN A 129 -5.48 34.49 -23.61
CA ASN A 129 -4.88 34.40 -22.27
C ASN A 129 -5.60 33.44 -21.31
N ASP A 130 -6.93 33.36 -21.35
CA ASP A 130 -7.72 32.52 -20.45
C ASP A 130 -8.36 31.29 -21.15
N HIS A 131 -7.87 30.92 -22.34
CA HIS A 131 -8.52 29.92 -23.20
C HIS A 131 -7.68 28.69 -23.56
N PHE A 132 -6.42 28.61 -23.11
CA PHE A 132 -5.58 27.45 -23.32
C PHE A 132 -5.07 26.83 -22.01
N ILE A 133 -4.74 25.53 -22.08
CA ILE A 133 -4.16 24.74 -20.99
C ILE A 133 -2.75 24.34 -21.38
N VAL A 134 -1.75 24.58 -20.51
CA VAL A 134 -0.35 24.21 -20.75
C VAL A 134 0.00 22.93 -19.97
N TYR A 135 0.70 22.02 -20.63
CA TYR A 135 1.20 20.76 -20.09
C TYR A 135 2.72 20.70 -20.24
N ARG A 136 3.45 20.47 -19.15
CA ARG A 136 4.91 20.24 -19.21
C ARG A 136 5.16 18.77 -19.45
N ILE A 137 5.71 18.36 -20.60
CA ILE A 137 5.73 16.95 -20.98
C ILE A 137 6.56 16.08 -20.03
N ALA A 138 7.58 16.64 -19.36
CA ALA A 138 8.33 15.93 -18.33
C ALA A 138 7.46 15.42 -17.17
N GLU A 139 6.41 16.15 -16.82
CA GLU A 139 5.55 15.91 -15.65
C GLU A 139 4.16 15.43 -16.06
N ASP A 140 3.65 15.97 -17.16
CA ASP A 140 2.25 15.93 -17.57
C ASP A 140 1.97 15.03 -18.78
N GLU A 141 2.94 14.23 -19.24
CA GLU A 141 2.79 13.40 -20.45
C GLU A 141 1.47 12.61 -20.44
N ALA A 142 1.18 11.89 -19.36
CA ALA A 142 -0.04 11.08 -19.26
C ALA A 142 -1.32 11.93 -19.27
N ALA A 143 -1.31 13.07 -18.57
CA ALA A 143 -2.45 13.98 -18.50
C ALA A 143 -2.73 14.65 -19.85
N PHE A 144 -1.68 15.12 -20.53
CA PHE A 144 -1.76 15.69 -21.88
C PHE A 144 -2.32 14.69 -22.89
N LEU A 145 -1.75 13.48 -22.95
CA LEU A 145 -2.20 12.44 -23.89
C LEU A 145 -3.67 12.06 -23.65
N GLN A 146 -4.10 12.02 -22.39
CA GLN A 146 -5.48 11.74 -22.04
C GLN A 146 -6.40 12.91 -22.42
N ALA A 147 -6.02 14.14 -22.10
CA ALA A 147 -6.79 15.34 -22.40
C ALA A 147 -7.03 15.50 -23.91
N VAL A 148 -6.02 15.29 -24.75
CA VAL A 148 -6.18 15.35 -26.21
C VAL A 148 -7.10 14.24 -26.71
N ARG A 149 -6.96 13.00 -26.22
CA ARG A 149 -7.82 11.87 -26.63
C ARG A 149 -9.28 12.09 -26.24
N ASP A 150 -9.52 12.54 -25.01
CA ASP A 150 -10.88 12.81 -24.53
C ASP A 150 -11.49 14.01 -25.27
N SER A 151 -10.67 15.02 -25.57
CA SER A 151 -11.13 16.20 -26.29
C SER A 151 -11.48 15.89 -27.76
N ILE A 152 -10.69 15.05 -28.43
CA ILE A 152 -10.99 14.54 -29.78
C ILE A 152 -12.27 13.70 -29.77
N LYS A 153 -12.46 12.84 -28.76
CA LYS A 153 -13.65 11.99 -28.64
C LYS A 153 -14.94 12.79 -28.40
N ASN A 154 -14.86 13.84 -27.59
CA ASN A 154 -16.03 14.58 -27.11
C ASN A 154 -16.28 15.91 -27.85
N GLY A 155 -15.40 16.33 -28.76
CA GLY A 155 -15.57 17.54 -29.58
C GLY A 155 -15.29 18.87 -28.87
N GLY A 156 -14.53 18.87 -27.76
CA GLY A 156 -14.18 20.08 -27.00
C GLY A 156 -13.19 19.78 -25.88
N ILE A 157 -12.57 20.81 -25.27
CA ILE A 157 -11.57 20.61 -24.21
C ILE A 157 -12.21 19.95 -22.98
N VAL A 158 -11.69 18.79 -22.59
CA VAL A 158 -12.05 18.10 -21.35
C VAL A 158 -10.98 18.41 -20.30
N ARG A 159 -11.36 19.05 -19.18
CA ARG A 159 -10.44 19.22 -18.04
C ARG A 159 -10.15 17.87 -17.39
N THR A 160 -9.02 17.71 -16.73
CA THR A 160 -8.65 16.44 -16.06
C THR A 160 -9.51 16.23 -14.82
N GLN A 161 -10.18 15.07 -14.69
CA GLN A 161 -10.91 14.73 -13.47
C GLN A 161 -9.95 14.46 -12.30
N ILE A 162 -10.28 15.01 -11.13
CA ILE A 162 -9.61 14.67 -9.87
C ILE A 162 -10.22 13.36 -9.38
N THR A 163 -9.39 12.34 -9.26
CA THR A 163 -9.77 10.97 -8.89
C THR A 163 -8.87 10.48 -7.78
N PRO A 164 -9.22 9.37 -7.11
CA PRO A 164 -8.36 8.86 -6.05
C PRO A 164 -6.99 8.36 -6.51
N ASN A 165 -6.84 8.05 -7.81
CA ASN A 165 -5.60 7.54 -8.38
C ASN A 165 -4.58 8.65 -8.71
N ASN A 166 -5.03 9.88 -8.92
CA ASN A 166 -4.17 11.03 -9.23
C ASN A 166 -4.12 12.07 -8.10
N LEU A 167 -4.77 11.81 -6.96
CA LEU A 167 -4.93 12.73 -5.84
C LEU A 167 -3.60 13.34 -5.34
N LYS A 168 -2.57 12.52 -5.11
CA LYS A 168 -1.27 13.00 -4.60
C LYS A 168 -0.52 13.90 -5.61
N PRO A 169 -0.35 13.50 -6.89
CA PRO A 169 0.19 14.40 -7.91
C PRO A 169 -0.59 15.71 -8.06
N VAL A 170 -1.93 15.66 -8.00
CA VAL A 170 -2.78 16.86 -8.07
C VAL A 170 -2.56 17.77 -6.87
N PHE A 171 -2.45 17.20 -5.67
CA PHE A 171 -2.14 17.95 -4.45
C PHE A 171 -0.77 18.61 -4.51
N ASP A 172 0.27 17.88 -4.94
CA ASP A 172 1.62 18.43 -5.03
C ASP A 172 1.67 19.64 -5.97
N ARG A 173 0.97 19.54 -7.10
CA ARG A 173 0.82 20.66 -8.03
C ARG A 173 0.00 21.80 -7.46
N TRP A 174 -1.04 21.51 -6.69
CA TRP A 174 -1.81 22.55 -6.00
C TRP A 174 -0.94 23.30 -4.99
N VAL A 175 -0.11 22.59 -4.23
CA VAL A 175 0.83 23.22 -3.28
C VAL A 175 1.85 24.08 -4.03
N GLU A 176 2.37 23.61 -5.15
CA GLU A 176 3.33 24.38 -5.98
C GLU A 176 2.73 25.65 -6.57
N LEU A 177 1.51 25.57 -7.14
CA LEU A 177 0.91 26.69 -7.89
C LEU A 177 0.06 27.63 -7.03
N ILE A 178 -0.56 27.10 -5.96
CA ILE A 178 -1.52 27.83 -5.12
C ILE A 178 -0.99 27.91 -3.70
N GLY A 179 -0.54 26.80 -3.12
CA GLY A 179 0.00 26.76 -1.75
C GLY A 179 1.18 27.73 -1.54
N ALA A 180 2.11 27.81 -2.50
CA ALA A 180 3.24 28.73 -2.47
C ALA A 180 2.82 30.21 -2.41
N GLU A 181 1.67 30.55 -2.99
CA GLU A 181 1.12 31.91 -3.01
C GLU A 181 0.44 32.29 -1.69
N LEU A 182 0.21 31.34 -0.79
CA LEU A 182 -0.39 31.55 0.54
C LEU A 182 0.66 31.79 1.65
N GLY A 183 1.96 31.71 1.30
CA GLY A 183 3.08 31.80 2.23
C GLY A 183 3.29 30.53 3.05
N ASP A 184 4.34 30.52 3.88
CA ASP A 184 4.68 29.39 4.74
C ASP A 184 3.67 29.24 5.88
N LEU A 185 2.93 28.13 5.88
CA LEU A 185 2.04 27.78 6.97
C LEU A 185 2.82 27.15 8.14
N PRO A 186 2.49 27.49 9.40
CA PRO A 186 3.15 26.90 10.58
C PRO A 186 3.03 25.37 10.65
N ASN A 187 1.94 24.82 10.13
CA ASN A 187 1.71 23.38 10.04
C ASN A 187 1.55 22.97 8.55
N PRO A 188 2.47 22.16 7.99
CA PRO A 188 2.38 21.67 6.62
C PRO A 188 1.10 20.88 6.32
N ALA A 189 0.47 20.25 7.32
CA ALA A 189 -0.81 19.55 7.15
C ALA A 189 -1.96 20.50 6.79
N ASP A 190 -1.85 21.80 7.11
CA ASP A 190 -2.88 22.80 6.81
C ASP A 190 -3.05 23.01 5.29
N TYR A 191 -2.02 22.74 4.47
CA TYR A 191 -2.15 22.76 3.00
C TYR A 191 -3.12 21.68 2.50
N ALA A 192 -3.14 20.50 3.13
CA ALA A 192 -4.12 19.48 2.79
C ALA A 192 -5.53 19.97 3.14
N LEU A 193 -5.71 20.65 4.28
CA LEU A 193 -7.02 21.18 4.66
C LEU A 193 -7.54 22.19 3.62
N LEU A 194 -6.67 23.10 3.18
CA LEU A 194 -6.97 24.13 2.19
C LEU A 194 -7.23 23.55 0.79
N PHE A 195 -6.45 22.56 0.37
CA PHE A 195 -6.65 21.86 -0.88
C PHE A 195 -8.05 21.21 -0.94
N TYR A 196 -8.48 20.54 0.13
CA TYR A 196 -9.82 19.96 0.18
C TYR A 196 -10.92 21.01 0.16
N ALA A 197 -10.74 22.12 0.88
CA ALA A 197 -11.67 23.25 0.83
C ALA A 197 -11.78 23.82 -0.60
N ASP A 198 -10.69 23.81 -1.37
CA ASP A 198 -10.70 24.27 -2.76
C ASP A 198 -11.42 23.29 -3.70
N ILE A 199 -11.05 21.99 -3.68
CA ILE A 199 -11.64 21.02 -4.61
C ILE A 199 -13.12 20.71 -4.34
N MET A 200 -13.61 20.90 -3.12
CA MET A 200 -15.00 20.59 -2.73
C MET A 200 -16.00 21.74 -2.95
N HIS A 201 -15.62 22.69 -3.78
CA HIS A 201 -16.41 23.87 -4.10
C HIS A 201 -16.44 24.01 -5.62
N ASP A 202 -17.46 24.64 -6.22
CA ASP A 202 -17.63 24.73 -7.68
C ASP A 202 -17.11 26.05 -8.29
N GLY A 203 -16.32 26.81 -7.52
CA GLY A 203 -15.96 28.20 -7.82
C GLY A 203 -16.92 29.28 -7.27
N ASN A 204 -18.19 28.97 -6.96
CA ASN A 204 -19.16 29.93 -6.38
C ASN A 204 -19.88 29.45 -5.11
N LYS A 205 -20.16 28.15 -4.99
CA LYS A 205 -20.79 27.50 -3.83
C LYS A 205 -20.02 26.26 -3.38
N LEU A 206 -20.04 25.99 -2.07
CA LEU A 206 -19.65 24.69 -1.54
C LEU A 206 -20.59 23.61 -2.09
N VAL A 207 -20.01 22.48 -2.47
CA VAL A 207 -20.73 21.34 -3.04
C VAL A 207 -21.07 20.30 -1.97
N ILE A 208 -20.42 20.43 -0.80
CA ILE A 208 -20.71 19.72 0.45
C ILE A 208 -20.69 20.81 1.53
N ASP A 209 -21.79 21.00 2.26
CA ASP A 209 -21.88 21.96 3.38
C ASP A 209 -21.44 21.28 4.67
N ASP A 210 -20.31 21.69 5.23
CA ASP A 210 -19.60 21.01 6.31
C ASP A 210 -19.21 21.92 7.49
N GLY A 211 -19.68 23.17 7.53
CA GLY A 211 -19.51 24.03 8.72
C GLY A 211 -18.05 24.25 9.14
N LEU A 212 -17.13 24.24 8.18
CA LEU A 212 -15.68 24.34 8.39
C LEU A 212 -15.27 25.74 8.88
N ASP A 213 -14.31 25.79 9.81
CA ASP A 213 -13.53 27.02 10.05
C ASP A 213 -12.49 27.28 8.94
N THR A 214 -12.38 26.39 7.95
CA THR A 214 -11.47 26.47 6.80
C THR A 214 -12.25 26.37 5.50
N CYS A 215 -12.30 27.43 4.69
CA CYS A 215 -13.10 27.45 3.47
C CYS A 215 -12.44 28.26 2.36
N LEU A 216 -12.81 28.00 1.11
CA LEU A 216 -12.55 28.98 0.05
C LEU A 216 -13.51 30.16 0.24
N ILE A 217 -12.97 31.38 0.19
CA ILE A 217 -13.70 32.63 0.03
C ILE A 217 -13.64 32.98 -1.46
N PRO A 218 -14.72 32.74 -2.24
CA PRO A 218 -14.68 32.84 -3.70
C PRO A 218 -14.39 34.26 -4.20
N ASN A 219 -14.84 35.26 -3.43
CA ASN A 219 -14.72 36.66 -3.79
C ASN A 219 -14.38 37.52 -2.56
N TYR A 220 -13.09 37.59 -2.25
CA TYR A 220 -12.51 38.53 -1.30
C TYR A 220 -11.91 39.71 -2.08
N ASN A 221 -12.62 40.84 -2.13
CA ASN A 221 -12.22 42.03 -2.90
C ASN A 221 -11.92 41.76 -4.39
N GLY A 222 -12.74 40.94 -5.04
CA GLY A 222 -12.61 40.60 -6.47
C GLY A 222 -11.67 39.42 -6.75
N LYS A 223 -11.14 38.74 -5.71
CA LYS A 223 -10.15 37.66 -5.84
C LYS A 223 -10.48 36.46 -4.95
N PRO A 224 -10.08 35.24 -5.31
CA PRO A 224 -10.18 34.09 -4.42
C PRO A 224 -9.22 34.24 -3.23
N ALA A 225 -9.68 33.90 -2.04
CA ALA A 225 -8.90 33.82 -0.82
C ALA A 225 -9.32 32.59 -0.02
N PHE A 226 -8.54 32.21 0.99
CA PHE A 226 -8.88 31.10 1.87
C PHE A 226 -9.10 31.59 3.29
N SER A 227 -10.08 31.04 3.99
CA SER A 227 -10.14 31.10 5.45
C SER A 227 -9.49 29.84 5.99
N LEU A 228 -8.62 29.96 7.00
CA LEU A 228 -8.06 28.86 7.77
C LEU A 228 -8.22 29.18 9.25
N ARG A 229 -9.13 28.49 9.93
CA ARG A 229 -9.44 28.71 11.36
C ARG A 229 -9.77 30.18 11.66
N GLY A 230 -10.59 30.80 10.80
CA GLY A 230 -10.98 32.21 10.89
C GLY A 230 -9.93 33.23 10.42
N ARG A 231 -8.71 32.79 10.07
CA ARG A 231 -7.67 33.64 9.48
C ARG A 231 -7.81 33.66 7.96
N VAL A 232 -7.93 34.85 7.37
CA VAL A 232 -7.95 35.03 5.91
C VAL A 232 -6.51 34.99 5.35
N LEU A 233 -6.27 34.04 4.46
CA LEU A 233 -5.07 33.87 3.66
C LEU A 233 -5.35 34.35 2.23
N LYS A 234 -4.53 35.28 1.73
CA LYS A 234 -4.66 35.87 0.40
C LYS A 234 -3.58 35.29 -0.51
N LEU A 235 -3.93 35.06 -1.76
CA LEU A 235 -2.95 34.70 -2.80
C LEU A 235 -2.10 35.93 -3.15
N ALA A 236 -0.77 35.77 -3.17
CA ALA A 236 0.13 36.80 -3.69
C ALA A 236 0.00 36.99 -5.21
N SER A 237 -0.27 35.90 -5.96
CA SER A 237 -0.55 35.90 -7.40
C SER A 237 -1.73 34.98 -7.77
N GLU A 238 -2.55 35.41 -8.74
CA GLU A 238 -3.66 34.61 -9.28
C GLU A 238 -3.25 33.75 -10.49
N LYS A 239 -2.01 33.87 -10.95
CA LYS A 239 -1.54 33.14 -12.13
C LYS A 239 -1.58 31.63 -11.92
N GLY A 240 -0.96 31.13 -10.85
CA GLY A 240 -0.94 29.70 -10.52
C GLY A 240 -2.34 29.16 -10.22
N TYR A 241 -3.20 29.95 -9.57
CA TYR A 241 -4.59 29.58 -9.31
C TYR A 241 -5.40 29.37 -10.58
N ARG A 242 -5.27 30.27 -11.57
CA ARG A 242 -5.93 30.11 -12.90
C ARG A 242 -5.36 28.93 -13.67
N GLU A 243 -4.04 28.78 -13.71
CA GLU A 243 -3.36 27.68 -14.40
C GLU A 243 -3.82 26.32 -13.85
N PHE A 244 -3.89 26.18 -12.52
CA PHE A 244 -4.35 24.95 -11.87
C PHE A 244 -5.80 24.60 -12.26
N TRP A 245 -6.72 25.56 -12.15
CA TRP A 245 -8.14 25.31 -12.41
C TRP A 245 -8.52 25.21 -13.90
N ASN A 246 -7.63 25.65 -14.79
CA ASN A 246 -7.75 25.35 -16.21
C ASN A 246 -7.42 23.88 -16.52
N ILE A 247 -6.55 23.24 -15.73
CA ILE A 247 -6.17 21.84 -15.91
C ILE A 247 -7.21 20.88 -15.34
N TYR A 248 -7.78 21.17 -14.16
CA TYR A 248 -8.61 20.20 -13.42
C TYR A 248 -10.10 20.54 -13.40
N HIS A 249 -10.94 19.50 -13.44
CA HIS A 249 -12.37 19.65 -13.19
C HIS A 249 -12.65 19.93 -11.71
N ARG A 250 -13.53 20.91 -11.51
CA ARG A 250 -13.99 21.39 -10.22
C ARG A 250 -15.52 21.49 -10.22
N PRO A 251 -16.22 20.94 -9.22
CA PRO A 251 -15.74 19.97 -8.23
C PRO A 251 -15.43 18.60 -8.88
N PRO A 252 -14.73 17.68 -8.19
CA PRO A 252 -14.62 16.28 -8.62
C PRO A 252 -15.99 15.65 -8.93
N ALA A 253 -16.02 14.61 -9.78
CA ALA A 253 -17.24 13.84 -10.03
C ALA A 253 -17.85 13.28 -8.73
N ALA A 254 -19.19 13.26 -8.63
CA ALA A 254 -19.90 12.89 -7.39
C ALA A 254 -19.50 11.51 -6.85
N GLU A 255 -19.24 10.55 -7.73
CA GLU A 255 -18.78 9.20 -7.39
C GLU A 255 -17.39 9.15 -6.72
N HIS A 256 -16.58 10.20 -6.87
CA HIS A 256 -15.24 10.29 -6.29
C HIS A 256 -15.20 11.17 -5.02
N ARG A 257 -16.16 12.08 -4.82
CA ARG A 257 -16.11 13.08 -3.73
C ARG A 257 -15.96 12.46 -2.34
N ASN A 258 -16.81 11.49 -1.99
CA ASN A 258 -16.77 10.84 -0.68
C ASN A 258 -15.44 10.11 -0.46
N TYR A 259 -14.98 9.38 -1.47
CA TYR A 259 -13.71 8.64 -1.39
C TYR A 259 -12.49 9.57 -1.31
N LEU A 260 -12.55 10.73 -1.96
CA LEU A 260 -11.51 11.74 -1.87
C LEU A 260 -11.45 12.33 -0.45
N LEU A 261 -12.59 12.66 0.16
CA LEU A 261 -12.66 13.12 1.56
C LEU A 261 -12.10 12.07 2.54
N GLU A 262 -12.43 10.79 2.32
CA GLU A 262 -11.95 9.65 3.10
C GLU A 262 -10.43 9.43 3.02
N ARG A 263 -9.76 10.03 2.02
CA ARG A 263 -8.32 9.92 1.78
C ARG A 263 -7.56 11.22 2.07
N ARG A 264 -8.13 12.12 2.88
CA ARG A 264 -7.47 13.38 3.27
C ARG A 264 -6.14 13.16 3.99
N ASP A 265 -6.07 12.09 4.77
CA ASP A 265 -4.84 11.58 5.38
C ASP A 265 -3.77 11.24 4.33
N GLN A 266 -4.16 10.84 3.11
CA GLN A 266 -3.26 10.50 2.01
C GLN A 266 -2.50 11.67 1.36
N LEU A 267 -2.70 12.91 1.82
CA LEU A 267 -1.95 14.07 1.37
C LEU A 267 -0.92 14.58 2.38
N ILE A 268 -1.01 14.14 3.64
CA ILE A 268 -0.07 14.50 4.73
C ILE A 268 1.26 13.76 4.53
N PRO A 269 2.46 14.38 4.57
CA PRO A 269 3.73 13.71 4.31
C PRO A 269 3.92 12.38 5.05
N LEU A 270 4.52 11.38 4.38
CA LEU A 270 4.74 10.02 4.89
C LEU A 270 5.50 9.98 6.22
N ASP A 271 6.37 10.95 6.47
CA ASP A 271 7.17 11.05 7.69
C ASP A 271 6.31 11.34 8.93
N GLU A 272 5.12 11.91 8.76
CA GLU A 272 4.11 12.09 9.82
C GLU A 272 3.12 10.92 9.91
N ARG A 273 2.82 10.24 8.79
CA ARG A 273 1.98 9.01 8.79
C ARG A 273 2.68 7.81 9.42
N GLN A 274 3.99 7.66 9.19
CA GLN A 274 4.78 6.53 9.69
C GLN A 274 5.17 6.65 11.16
N PHE A 275 4.87 7.79 11.80
CA PHE A 275 5.14 8.03 13.22
C PHE A 275 4.08 7.39 14.13
N LYS A 276 2.88 7.05 13.63
CA LYS A 276 1.66 6.91 14.46
C LYS A 276 1.03 5.51 14.53
N GLY A 277 1.53 4.52 13.79
CA GLY A 277 1.27 3.09 14.02
C GLY A 277 -0.13 2.53 13.70
N ALA A 278 -1.18 3.35 13.61
CA ALA A 278 -2.54 2.93 13.22
C ALA A 278 -2.67 2.84 11.70
N TYR A 279 -3.35 1.81 11.19
CA TYR A 279 -3.49 1.55 9.76
C TYR A 279 -4.91 1.85 9.28
N TYR A 280 -5.04 2.46 8.11
CA TYR A 280 -6.31 2.68 7.43
C TYR A 280 -7.03 1.34 7.18
N THR A 281 -8.27 1.21 7.66
CA THR A 281 -9.11 0.01 7.43
C THR A 281 -9.94 0.19 6.16
N PRO A 282 -9.71 -0.60 5.09
CA PRO A 282 -10.42 -0.43 3.82
C PRO A 282 -11.93 -0.66 3.94
N LEU A 283 -12.75 0.18 3.31
CA LEU A 283 -14.21 0.11 3.42
C LEU A 283 -14.81 -1.26 3.06
N LYS A 284 -14.25 -1.96 2.06
CA LYS A 284 -14.71 -3.32 1.70
C LYS A 284 -14.49 -4.32 2.84
N VAL A 285 -13.46 -4.12 3.65
CA VAL A 285 -13.17 -4.93 4.84
C VAL A 285 -14.04 -4.49 6.01
N VAL A 286 -14.30 -3.19 6.17
CA VAL A 286 -15.27 -2.65 7.14
C VAL A 286 -16.66 -3.25 6.90
N GLU A 287 -17.11 -3.32 5.64
CA GLU A 287 -18.38 -3.94 5.28
C GLU A 287 -18.44 -5.42 5.71
N LYS A 288 -17.35 -6.18 5.51
CA LYS A 288 -17.26 -7.57 5.99
C LYS A 288 -17.28 -7.66 7.52
N ALA A 289 -16.59 -6.75 8.21
CA ALA A 289 -16.61 -6.68 9.67
C ALA A 289 -18.02 -6.44 10.22
N TYR A 290 -18.76 -5.48 9.66
CA TYR A 290 -20.14 -5.19 10.06
C TYR A 290 -21.12 -6.32 9.74
N GLY A 291 -20.92 -7.01 8.61
CA GLY A 291 -21.65 -8.23 8.28
C GLY A 291 -21.43 -9.31 9.34
N LEU A 292 -20.16 -9.59 9.70
CA LEU A 292 -19.81 -10.59 10.70
C LEU A 292 -20.32 -10.23 12.10
N LEU A 293 -20.26 -8.95 12.48
CA LEU A 293 -20.83 -8.46 13.75
C LEU A 293 -22.34 -8.70 13.80
N SER A 294 -23.04 -8.45 12.70
CA SER A 294 -24.50 -8.66 12.61
C SER A 294 -24.89 -10.13 12.67
N GLU A 295 -24.09 -11.01 12.06
CA GLU A 295 -24.23 -12.46 12.16
C GLU A 295 -23.98 -12.96 13.59
N THR A 296 -22.92 -12.45 14.23
CA THR A 296 -22.43 -12.96 15.52
C THR A 296 -23.22 -12.41 16.72
N LEU A 297 -23.59 -11.14 16.68
CA LEU A 297 -24.25 -10.43 17.80
C LEU A 297 -25.75 -10.22 17.58
N GLY A 298 -26.26 -10.58 16.40
CA GLY A 298 -27.66 -10.45 16.00
C GLY A 298 -28.01 -9.07 15.43
N ARG A 299 -29.13 -8.98 14.68
CA ARG A 299 -29.52 -7.81 13.87
C ARG A 299 -29.62 -6.48 14.65
N ASN A 300 -29.88 -6.53 15.95
CA ASN A 300 -30.07 -5.33 16.79
C ASN A 300 -28.83 -4.97 17.64
N TRP A 301 -27.66 -5.53 17.34
CA TRP A 301 -26.47 -5.31 18.16
C TRP A 301 -26.10 -3.83 18.32
N GLN A 302 -26.23 -3.01 17.28
CA GLN A 302 -25.90 -1.56 17.34
C GLN A 302 -26.80 -0.77 18.31
N LYS A 303 -27.99 -1.29 18.65
CA LYS A 303 -28.87 -0.71 19.68
C LYS A 303 -28.54 -1.25 21.08
N ASN A 304 -28.14 -2.52 21.14
CA ASN A 304 -27.97 -3.25 22.40
C ASN A 304 -26.59 -3.07 23.04
N TYR A 305 -25.63 -2.53 22.29
CA TYR A 305 -24.26 -2.33 22.73
C TYR A 305 -23.91 -0.85 22.71
N ILE A 306 -23.16 -0.44 23.73
CA ILE A 306 -22.27 0.72 23.61
C ILE A 306 -21.02 0.26 22.86
N VAL A 307 -20.56 1.05 21.90
CA VAL A 307 -19.40 0.75 21.07
C VAL A 307 -18.29 1.72 21.41
N TRP A 308 -17.08 1.20 21.62
CA TRP A 308 -15.90 2.04 21.82
C TRP A 308 -14.78 1.59 20.89
N ASP A 309 -14.31 2.52 20.05
CA ASP A 309 -13.01 2.41 19.40
C ASP A 309 -12.02 3.37 20.09
N MET A 310 -11.03 2.80 20.79
CA MET A 310 -10.02 3.59 21.51
C MET A 310 -8.80 4.00 20.68
N CYS A 311 -8.78 3.67 19.38
CA CYS A 311 -7.73 4.02 18.42
C CYS A 311 -8.32 4.29 17.03
N CYS A 312 -9.42 5.05 16.97
CA CYS A 312 -10.25 5.20 15.77
C CYS A 312 -9.58 5.92 14.60
N GLY A 313 -8.50 6.68 14.85
CA GLY A 313 -7.94 7.62 13.88
C GLY A 313 -9.03 8.59 13.43
N VAL A 314 -9.25 8.67 12.12
CA VAL A 314 -10.34 9.47 11.51
C VAL A 314 -11.68 8.74 11.38
N GLY A 315 -11.84 7.56 11.98
CA GLY A 315 -13.15 6.89 12.10
C GLY A 315 -13.57 5.98 10.94
N ASN A 316 -12.64 5.53 10.10
CA ASN A 316 -12.96 4.71 8.92
C ASN A 316 -13.73 3.42 9.26
N LEU A 317 -13.44 2.81 10.40
CA LEU A 317 -14.10 1.59 10.86
C LEU A 317 -15.57 1.85 11.26
N GLU A 318 -15.90 3.07 11.67
CA GLU A 318 -17.21 3.48 12.17
C GLU A 318 -18.11 4.00 11.05
N THR A 319 -17.60 4.21 9.83
CA THR A 319 -18.33 4.77 8.67
C THR A 319 -19.65 4.07 8.34
N LYS A 320 -19.79 2.78 8.66
CA LYS A 320 -21.01 1.97 8.43
C LYS A 320 -21.93 1.89 9.65
N HIS A 321 -21.59 2.56 10.75
CA HIS A 321 -22.37 2.50 11.97
C HIS A 321 -23.67 3.30 11.85
N GLY A 322 -24.80 2.65 12.11
CA GLY A 322 -26.13 3.25 12.00
C GLY A 322 -26.61 3.95 13.28
N ASN A 323 -26.21 3.48 14.46
CA ASN A 323 -26.62 4.06 15.75
C ASN A 323 -25.48 4.82 16.43
N LEU A 324 -25.16 6.00 15.90
CA LEU A 324 -23.99 6.77 16.34
C LEU A 324 -24.05 7.27 17.79
N ARG A 325 -25.25 7.39 18.38
CA ARG A 325 -25.41 7.78 19.80
C ARG A 325 -24.77 6.81 20.79
N ASN A 326 -24.58 5.56 20.38
CA ASN A 326 -23.95 4.55 21.21
C ASN A 326 -22.44 4.44 20.96
N VAL A 327 -21.85 5.31 20.14
CA VAL A 327 -20.47 5.18 19.66
C VAL A 327 -19.57 6.20 20.35
N PHE A 328 -18.51 5.68 20.96
CA PHE A 328 -17.42 6.44 21.55
C PHE A 328 -16.17 6.20 20.70
N MET A 329 -15.50 7.28 20.33
CA MET A 329 -14.36 7.26 19.42
C MET A 329 -13.23 8.06 20.05
N SER A 330 -12.10 7.40 20.30
CA SER A 330 -10.91 8.09 20.79
C SER A 330 -9.66 7.75 20.00
N THR A 331 -8.73 8.69 19.99
CA THR A 331 -7.46 8.59 19.29
C THR A 331 -6.41 9.40 20.05
N LEU A 332 -5.15 9.05 19.85
CA LEU A 332 -4.03 9.76 20.46
C LEU A 332 -3.92 11.20 19.94
N ASP A 333 -4.37 11.45 18.71
CA ASP A 333 -4.14 12.70 17.98
C ASP A 333 -5.34 13.65 18.03
N THR A 334 -5.14 14.86 18.53
CA THR A 334 -6.18 15.89 18.50
C THR A 334 -6.57 16.26 17.07
N ASP A 335 -5.65 16.18 16.10
CA ASP A 335 -5.93 16.53 14.71
C ASP A 335 -6.92 15.56 14.06
N ASP A 336 -6.86 14.26 14.40
CA ASP A 336 -7.85 13.27 13.95
C ASP A 336 -9.26 13.61 14.47
N ILE A 337 -9.37 14.05 15.73
CA ILE A 337 -10.64 14.49 16.31
C ILE A 337 -11.17 15.72 15.58
N ASN A 338 -10.29 16.70 15.34
CA ASN A 338 -10.62 17.90 14.61
C ASN A 338 -11.11 17.53 13.20
N VAL A 339 -10.45 16.60 12.50
CA VAL A 339 -10.85 16.13 11.17
C VAL A 339 -12.25 15.51 11.19
N MET A 340 -12.55 14.63 12.16
CA MET A 340 -13.89 14.02 12.26
C MET A 340 -14.98 15.04 12.57
N GLN A 341 -14.71 16.02 13.44
CA GLN A 341 -15.64 17.10 13.76
C GLN A 341 -15.87 18.02 12.56
N THR A 342 -14.78 18.41 11.91
CA THR A 342 -14.72 19.29 10.74
C THR A 342 -15.43 18.67 9.53
N GLY A 343 -15.31 17.35 9.32
CA GLY A 343 -15.97 16.67 8.20
C GLY A 343 -17.46 16.41 8.40
N GLY A 344 -18.08 16.84 9.50
CA GLY A 344 -19.46 16.50 9.86
C GLY A 344 -19.71 15.00 10.06
N GLN A 345 -18.63 14.21 10.16
CA GLN A 345 -18.71 12.76 10.25
C GLN A 345 -19.07 12.35 11.68
N PHE A 346 -19.98 11.39 11.80
CA PHE A 346 -20.45 10.82 13.07
C PHE A 346 -21.18 11.80 14.00
N PRO A 347 -22.14 12.63 13.55
CA PRO A 347 -22.64 13.80 14.31
C PRO A 347 -23.16 13.49 15.72
N ALA A 348 -23.62 12.28 15.98
CA ALA A 348 -24.12 11.85 17.28
C ALA A 348 -23.15 10.97 18.10
N ALA A 349 -21.95 10.70 17.60
CA ALA A 349 -20.90 9.96 18.32
C ALA A 349 -20.09 10.87 19.23
N THR A 350 -19.67 10.35 20.38
CA THR A 350 -18.78 11.05 21.31
C THR A 350 -17.34 10.84 20.87
N ARG A 351 -16.66 11.92 20.46
CA ARG A 351 -15.27 11.91 19.99
C ARG A 351 -14.37 12.66 20.96
N PHE A 352 -13.23 12.10 21.32
CA PHE A 352 -12.33 12.72 22.29
C PHE A 352 -10.86 12.26 22.13
N GLN A 353 -9.91 13.14 22.42
CA GLN A 353 -8.49 12.79 22.45
C GLN A 353 -8.20 11.96 23.70
N TYR A 354 -7.55 10.81 23.53
CA TYR A 354 -7.21 9.93 24.64
C TYR A 354 -6.03 8.99 24.31
N ASP A 355 -4.99 9.01 25.15
CA ASP A 355 -3.90 8.05 25.06
C ASP A 355 -4.25 6.78 25.85
N TYR A 356 -4.92 5.84 25.20
CA TYR A 356 -5.41 4.62 25.84
C TYR A 356 -4.33 3.75 26.51
N LEU A 357 -3.03 3.93 26.25
CA LEU A 357 -1.99 3.13 26.93
C LEU A 357 -1.21 3.92 27.99
N ASN A 358 -1.48 5.22 28.16
CA ASN A 358 -0.75 6.08 29.11
C ASN A 358 -1.65 6.95 30.00
N ASP A 359 -2.78 7.41 29.49
CA ASP A 359 -3.76 8.19 30.25
C ASP A 359 -4.45 7.28 31.27
N ASP A 360 -4.72 7.84 32.45
CA ASP A 360 -5.44 7.21 33.57
C ASP A 360 -4.80 5.94 34.15
N ILE A 361 -3.50 5.74 33.94
CA ILE A 361 -2.74 4.64 34.54
C ILE A 361 -1.90 5.19 35.69
N ALA A 362 -2.28 4.80 36.92
CA ALA A 362 -1.58 5.15 38.14
C ALA A 362 -0.24 4.39 38.26
N SER A 363 0.63 4.85 39.16
CA SER A 363 1.96 4.24 39.38
C SER A 363 1.89 2.80 39.90
N ASP A 364 0.81 2.42 40.57
CA ASP A 364 0.55 1.04 41.03
C ASP A 364 -0.10 0.15 39.95
N GLY A 365 -0.39 0.73 38.79
CA GLY A 365 -1.01 0.08 37.64
C GLY A 365 -2.53 -0.04 37.71
N THR A 366 -3.18 0.65 38.64
CA THR A 366 -4.64 0.81 38.65
C THR A 366 -5.08 1.80 37.56
N ILE A 367 -6.33 1.62 37.08
CA ILE A 367 -6.95 2.54 36.12
C ILE A 367 -7.79 3.53 36.90
N ASP A 368 -7.38 4.79 36.89
CA ASP A 368 -8.02 5.90 37.61
C ASP A 368 -8.32 7.06 36.65
N TYR A 369 -9.58 7.18 36.26
CA TYR A 369 -10.06 8.19 35.32
C TYR A 369 -9.95 9.64 35.83
N SER A 370 -9.70 9.85 37.13
CA SER A 370 -9.53 11.20 37.69
C SER A 370 -8.15 11.80 37.41
N LEU A 371 -7.17 10.97 37.01
CA LEU A 371 -5.79 11.42 36.76
C LEU A 371 -5.70 12.40 35.59
N THR A 372 -6.45 12.15 34.51
CA THR A 372 -6.46 13.05 33.35
C THR A 372 -7.81 13.72 33.12
N ASP A 373 -8.89 13.13 33.65
CA ASP A 373 -10.28 13.55 33.44
C ASP A 373 -10.74 13.60 31.96
N LYS A 374 -9.93 13.07 31.04
CA LYS A 374 -10.20 13.09 29.58
C LYS A 374 -11.30 12.13 29.14
N MET A 375 -11.50 11.02 29.86
CA MET A 375 -12.54 10.05 29.54
C MET A 375 -13.94 10.66 29.71
N PRO A 376 -14.87 10.58 28.75
CA PRO A 376 -16.21 11.13 28.93
C PRO A 376 -16.96 10.52 30.11
N HIS A 377 -17.62 11.35 30.93
CA HIS A 377 -18.37 10.88 32.11
C HIS A 377 -19.42 9.81 31.77
N GLU A 378 -20.11 9.97 30.64
CA GLU A 378 -21.10 8.99 30.15
C GLU A 378 -20.47 7.62 29.87
N LEU A 379 -19.28 7.59 29.26
CA LEU A 379 -18.56 6.34 29.01
C LEU A 379 -18.11 5.69 30.32
N ARG A 380 -17.60 6.47 31.29
CA ARG A 380 -17.26 5.96 32.64
C ARG A 380 -18.47 5.31 33.31
N ALA A 381 -19.65 5.94 33.22
CA ALA A 381 -20.89 5.41 33.77
C ALA A 381 -21.30 4.09 33.08
N HIS A 382 -21.16 3.99 31.75
CA HIS A 382 -21.40 2.75 31.02
C HIS A 382 -20.45 1.62 31.43
N ILE A 383 -19.17 1.92 31.62
CA ILE A 383 -18.15 0.95 32.09
C ILE A 383 -18.53 0.43 33.47
N GLN A 384 -18.86 1.34 34.41
CA GLN A 384 -19.26 0.96 35.76
C GLN A 384 -20.54 0.10 35.77
N ALA A 385 -21.52 0.47 34.94
CA ALA A 385 -22.76 -0.28 34.80
C ALA A 385 -22.51 -1.68 34.20
N ALA A 386 -21.65 -1.80 33.19
CA ALA A 386 -21.29 -3.08 32.57
C ALA A 386 -20.48 -4.02 33.47
N ARG A 387 -19.77 -3.48 34.47
CA ARG A 387 -19.10 -4.27 35.51
C ARG A 387 -20.10 -4.89 36.49
N SER A 388 -21.19 -4.18 36.79
CA SER A 388 -22.16 -4.58 37.81
C SER A 388 -23.35 -5.36 37.25
N ASP A 389 -23.77 -5.06 36.02
CA ASP A 389 -24.93 -5.68 35.36
C ASP A 389 -24.55 -6.28 34.00
N LYS A 390 -24.67 -7.61 33.89
CA LYS A 390 -24.39 -8.38 32.67
C LYS A 390 -25.31 -8.01 31.48
N LYS A 391 -26.44 -7.33 31.72
CA LYS A 391 -27.34 -6.84 30.67
C LYS A 391 -26.80 -5.60 29.98
N LYS A 392 -25.92 -4.83 30.63
CA LYS A 392 -25.23 -3.67 30.05
C LYS A 392 -24.03 -4.18 29.26
N LYS A 393 -24.03 -3.94 27.95
CA LYS A 393 -23.08 -4.56 27.02
C LYS A 393 -22.21 -3.49 26.37
N ILE A 394 -20.91 -3.72 26.39
CA ILE A 394 -19.91 -2.93 25.68
C ILE A 394 -19.28 -3.81 24.60
N LEU A 395 -19.20 -3.27 23.39
CA LEU A 395 -18.43 -3.79 22.28
C LEU A 395 -17.22 -2.88 22.08
N VAL A 396 -16.03 -3.45 22.18
CA VAL A 396 -14.81 -2.82 21.71
C VAL A 396 -14.65 -3.19 20.23
N LEU A 397 -14.70 -2.22 19.32
CA LEU A 397 -14.56 -2.42 17.87
C LEU A 397 -13.33 -1.65 17.41
N ILE A 398 -12.22 -2.34 17.10
CA ILE A 398 -10.91 -1.67 17.08
C ILE A 398 -9.97 -2.18 15.98
N ASN A 399 -9.11 -1.28 15.49
CA ASN A 399 -7.93 -1.62 14.68
C ASN A 399 -6.63 -1.04 15.30
N PRO A 400 -6.11 -1.64 16.38
CA PRO A 400 -4.95 -1.13 17.10
C PRO A 400 -3.65 -1.21 16.29
N PRO A 401 -2.65 -0.38 16.63
CA PRO A 401 -1.35 -0.35 15.96
C PRO A 401 -0.56 -1.66 16.11
N TYR A 402 0.08 -2.13 15.03
CA TYR A 402 0.77 -3.43 14.99
C TYR A 402 2.27 -3.40 15.32
N ALA A 403 2.83 -2.25 15.72
CA ALA A 403 4.27 -2.12 15.95
C ALA A 403 4.77 -3.00 17.11
N GLU A 404 5.94 -3.61 16.94
CA GLU A 404 6.63 -4.43 17.96
C GLU A 404 7.82 -3.63 18.54
N ALA A 405 8.06 -3.74 19.85
CA ALA A 405 9.22 -3.16 20.53
C ALA A 405 10.57 -3.55 19.91
N THR A 406 10.62 -4.68 19.20
CA THR A 406 11.83 -5.32 18.67
C THR A 406 11.95 -5.28 17.15
N SER A 407 11.03 -4.64 16.41
CA SER A 407 11.10 -4.68 14.94
C SER A 407 12.30 -3.89 14.40
N SER A 408 13.28 -4.63 13.88
CA SER A 408 14.54 -4.16 13.30
C SER A 408 14.49 -3.94 11.78
N PHE A 409 13.32 -3.65 11.21
CA PHE A 409 13.18 -3.41 9.77
C PHE A 409 13.10 -1.92 9.43
N SER A 410 14.26 -1.33 9.14
CA SER A 410 14.39 -0.19 8.23
C SER A 410 15.34 -0.59 7.08
N ILE A 411 14.85 -0.54 5.84
CA ILE A 411 15.67 -0.80 4.64
C ILE A 411 16.46 0.46 4.21
N THR A 412 16.29 1.60 4.88
CA THR A 412 16.97 2.84 4.54
C THR A 412 17.35 3.61 5.80
N GLY A 413 18.60 3.49 6.24
CA GLY A 413 19.40 4.52 6.93
C GLY A 413 18.87 5.30 8.15
N GLY A 414 17.66 5.06 8.63
CA GLY A 414 17.04 5.79 9.74
C GLY A 414 17.36 5.17 11.09
N LYS A 415 17.69 6.02 12.08
CA LYS A 415 17.92 5.63 13.48
C LYS A 415 16.82 4.67 13.97
N ASN A 416 17.26 3.57 14.60
CA ASN A 416 16.42 2.51 15.15
C ASN A 416 15.19 3.04 15.93
N LYS A 417 13.98 2.51 15.66
CA LYS A 417 12.74 2.80 16.41
C LYS A 417 12.74 2.18 17.82
N LYS A 418 13.67 2.57 18.68
CA LYS A 418 13.64 2.23 20.11
C LYS A 418 12.59 3.11 20.80
N GLY A 419 11.43 2.56 21.17
CA GLY A 419 10.56 3.21 22.18
C GLY A 419 9.05 3.21 21.93
N VAL A 420 8.56 2.83 20.75
CA VAL A 420 7.11 2.97 20.43
C VAL A 420 6.21 2.10 21.33
N ALA A 421 6.69 0.94 21.79
CA ALA A 421 5.95 0.05 22.69
C ALA A 421 6.17 0.35 24.19
N ARG A 422 6.89 1.42 24.55
CA ARG A 422 7.20 1.77 25.94
C ARG A 422 6.12 2.69 26.51
N THR A 423 5.01 2.09 26.94
CA THR A 423 3.86 2.78 27.54
C THR A 423 3.80 2.56 29.04
N LYS A 424 2.92 3.28 29.76
CA LYS A 424 2.64 2.97 31.18
C LYS A 424 1.99 1.59 31.34
N MET A 425 1.22 1.11 30.36
CA MET A 425 0.68 -0.25 30.38
C MET A 425 1.73 -1.35 30.23
N LEU A 426 2.93 -1.05 29.70
CA LEU A 426 3.94 -2.07 29.39
C LEU A 426 4.28 -2.94 30.60
N ASP A 427 4.62 -2.33 31.74
CA ASP A 427 5.10 -3.07 32.90
C ASP A 427 3.98 -3.91 33.55
N ILE A 428 2.75 -3.38 33.56
CA ILE A 428 1.56 -4.08 34.02
C ILE A 428 1.27 -5.28 33.13
N ALA A 429 1.26 -5.05 31.81
CA ALA A 429 1.02 -6.08 30.82
C ALA A 429 2.12 -7.15 30.85
N LYS A 430 3.38 -6.76 31.04
CA LYS A 430 4.51 -7.68 31.15
C LYS A 430 4.40 -8.56 32.39
N LYS A 431 4.00 -7.99 33.53
CA LYS A 431 3.81 -8.72 34.80
C LYS A 431 2.65 -9.71 34.73
N LYS A 432 1.55 -9.36 34.04
CA LYS A 432 0.33 -10.18 34.00
C LYS A 432 0.19 -11.08 32.77
N PHE A 433 0.79 -10.72 31.64
CA PHE A 433 0.59 -11.40 30.35
C PHE A 433 1.90 -11.73 29.63
N GLY A 434 3.05 -11.53 30.28
CA GLY A 434 4.35 -11.94 29.78
C GLY A 434 4.82 -11.20 28.53
N LYS A 435 5.51 -11.92 27.65
CA LYS A 435 6.18 -11.35 26.45
C LYS A 435 5.24 -10.73 25.42
N ALA A 436 3.92 -10.96 25.52
CA ALA A 436 2.95 -10.29 24.67
C ALA A 436 3.01 -8.79 24.82
N SER A 437 3.40 -8.27 25.99
CA SER A 437 3.53 -6.84 26.25
C SER A 437 4.47 -6.10 25.29
N ASN A 438 5.32 -6.80 24.53
CA ASN A 438 6.23 -6.19 23.56
C ASN A 438 5.53 -5.72 22.27
N ASP A 439 4.34 -6.22 21.96
CA ASP A 439 3.53 -5.75 20.84
C ASP A 439 2.53 -4.70 21.33
N LEU A 440 2.28 -3.62 20.58
CA LEU A 440 1.34 -2.57 21.04
C LEU A 440 -0.11 -3.07 21.11
N TYR A 441 -0.59 -3.76 20.06
CA TYR A 441 -1.97 -4.22 20.03
C TYR A 441 -2.34 -5.19 21.17
N THR A 442 -1.38 -5.97 21.68
CA THR A 442 -1.60 -6.85 22.85
C THR A 442 -1.61 -6.06 24.16
N GLN A 443 -0.94 -4.90 24.25
CA GLN A 443 -1.11 -3.99 25.39
C GLN A 443 -2.53 -3.43 25.43
N PHE A 444 -3.13 -3.09 24.28
CA PHE A 444 -4.55 -2.74 24.19
C PHE A 444 -5.43 -3.87 24.72
N LEU A 445 -5.24 -5.10 24.23
CA LEU A 445 -6.00 -6.27 24.70
C LEU A 445 -5.81 -6.54 26.19
N SER A 446 -4.60 -6.32 26.71
CA SER A 446 -4.27 -6.45 28.14
C SER A 446 -5.04 -5.43 28.99
N ARG A 447 -5.04 -4.15 28.58
CA ARG A 447 -5.82 -3.11 29.27
C ARG A 447 -7.32 -3.41 29.20
N ILE A 448 -7.84 -3.77 28.01
CA ILE A 448 -9.25 -4.13 27.83
C ILE A 448 -9.67 -5.26 28.76
N ALA A 449 -8.83 -6.30 28.93
CA ALA A 449 -9.15 -7.41 29.83
C ALA A 449 -9.29 -6.96 31.30
N LEU A 450 -8.47 -6.01 31.74
CA LEU A 450 -8.51 -5.44 33.09
C LEU A 450 -9.64 -4.42 33.26
N GLU A 451 -9.86 -3.57 32.26
CA GLU A 451 -10.81 -2.46 32.31
C GLU A 451 -12.25 -2.91 32.06
N LEU A 452 -12.44 -3.83 31.10
CA LEU A 452 -13.72 -4.24 30.55
C LEU A 452 -13.88 -5.78 30.60
N PRO A 453 -13.87 -6.40 31.79
CA PRO A 453 -13.71 -7.85 31.98
C PRO A 453 -14.87 -8.71 31.47
N ASN A 454 -15.97 -8.10 31.02
CA ASN A 454 -17.18 -8.76 30.50
C ASN A 454 -17.55 -8.33 29.07
N SER A 455 -16.70 -7.53 28.42
CA SER A 455 -16.99 -6.94 27.09
C SER A 455 -16.95 -7.96 25.96
N VAL A 456 -17.49 -7.56 24.80
CA VAL A 456 -17.16 -8.19 23.51
C VAL A 456 -16.04 -7.37 22.87
N VAL A 457 -15.04 -8.03 22.29
CA VAL A 457 -13.93 -7.39 21.59
C VAL A 457 -13.88 -7.90 20.17
N ALA A 458 -14.11 -7.02 19.20
CA ALA A 458 -13.98 -7.25 17.78
C ALA A 458 -12.75 -6.48 17.28
N VAL A 459 -11.66 -7.20 16.99
CA VAL A 459 -10.34 -6.60 16.81
C VAL A 459 -9.69 -7.01 15.50
N PHE A 460 -9.17 -6.03 14.76
CA PHE A 460 -8.18 -6.25 13.70
C PHE A 460 -6.79 -6.42 14.32
N SER A 461 -6.10 -7.49 13.98
CA SER A 461 -4.76 -7.77 14.53
C SER A 461 -3.99 -8.78 13.68
N THR A 462 -2.67 -8.84 13.90
CA THR A 462 -1.91 -10.02 13.50
C THR A 462 -2.31 -11.20 14.39
N LEU A 463 -2.19 -12.43 13.87
CA LEU A 463 -2.59 -13.64 14.60
C LEU A 463 -1.55 -14.14 15.62
N LYS A 464 -0.53 -13.34 15.94
CA LYS A 464 0.58 -13.75 16.82
C LYS A 464 0.07 -14.14 18.22
N TYR A 465 -0.86 -13.39 18.82
CA TYR A 465 -1.42 -13.74 20.13
C TYR A 465 -2.20 -15.07 20.13
N VAL A 466 -2.74 -15.47 18.98
CA VAL A 466 -3.45 -16.75 18.82
C VAL A 466 -2.46 -17.90 18.78
N VAL A 467 -1.44 -17.85 17.93
CA VAL A 467 -0.62 -19.05 17.60
C VAL A 467 0.84 -19.00 18.04
N ALA A 468 1.38 -17.82 18.35
CA ALA A 468 2.81 -17.72 18.63
C ALA A 468 3.16 -18.40 19.96
N PRO A 469 4.15 -19.31 20.01
CA PRO A 469 4.54 -19.99 21.23
C PRO A 469 5.04 -19.04 22.31
N THR A 470 5.72 -17.96 21.90
CA THR A 470 6.22 -16.92 22.83
C THR A 470 5.12 -16.21 23.61
N LEU A 471 3.86 -16.33 23.18
CA LEU A 471 2.69 -15.68 23.80
C LEU A 471 1.79 -16.68 24.55
N GLN A 472 2.31 -17.86 24.91
CA GLN A 472 1.57 -18.85 25.72
C GLN A 472 1.11 -18.28 27.06
N GLU A 473 1.97 -17.53 27.76
CA GLU A 473 1.62 -16.88 29.03
C GLU A 473 0.44 -15.89 28.88
N PHE A 474 0.40 -15.13 27.77
CA PHE A 474 -0.74 -14.26 27.47
C PHE A 474 -2.03 -15.06 27.33
N ARG A 475 -2.01 -16.17 26.59
CA ARG A 475 -3.20 -17.03 26.41
C ARG A 475 -3.66 -17.70 27.71
N ASN A 476 -2.73 -18.04 28.60
CA ASN A 476 -3.07 -18.58 29.92
C ASN A 476 -3.80 -17.57 30.80
N ASN A 477 -3.49 -16.27 30.65
CA ASN A 477 -3.98 -15.20 31.51
C ASN A 477 -5.08 -14.33 30.86
N TRP A 478 -5.33 -14.48 29.56
CA TRP A 478 -6.37 -13.76 28.82
C TRP A 478 -7.61 -14.65 28.63
N HIS A 479 -8.53 -14.56 29.59
CA HIS A 479 -9.72 -15.41 29.63
C HIS A 479 -10.79 -14.88 28.67
N ALA A 480 -10.81 -15.42 27.46
CA ALA A 480 -11.70 -15.00 26.39
C ALA A 480 -12.28 -16.19 25.61
N GLU A 481 -13.56 -16.09 25.25
CA GLU A 481 -14.26 -17.06 24.43
C GLU A 481 -14.29 -16.56 22.97
N TYR A 482 -13.76 -17.35 22.05
CA TYR A 482 -13.84 -17.05 20.61
C TYR A 482 -15.28 -17.18 20.11
N LYS A 483 -15.74 -16.22 19.31
CA LYS A 483 -17.11 -16.21 18.76
C LYS A 483 -17.14 -16.41 17.26
N ASN A 484 -16.38 -15.61 16.52
CA ASN A 484 -16.33 -15.69 15.05
C ASN A 484 -15.12 -14.89 14.53
N GLY A 485 -14.81 -15.01 13.25
CA GLY A 485 -13.76 -14.22 12.63
C GLY A 485 -13.49 -14.51 11.17
N PHE A 486 -12.81 -13.57 10.52
CA PHE A 486 -12.24 -13.76 9.20
C PHE A 486 -10.81 -13.26 9.15
N ILE A 487 -10.07 -13.73 8.14
CA ILE A 487 -8.75 -13.22 7.79
C ILE A 487 -8.78 -12.62 6.40
N VAL A 488 -8.04 -11.53 6.22
CA VAL A 488 -7.83 -10.88 4.93
C VAL A 488 -6.34 -10.68 4.69
N HIS A 489 -5.93 -10.74 3.44
CA HIS A 489 -4.53 -10.53 3.09
C HIS A 489 -4.07 -9.11 3.45
N SER A 490 -2.92 -8.99 4.12
CA SER A 490 -2.28 -7.72 4.52
C SER A 490 -2.19 -6.65 3.43
N LYS A 491 -2.01 -7.04 2.16
CA LYS A 491 -1.92 -6.13 1.01
C LYS A 491 -3.23 -5.41 0.67
N ASN A 492 -4.32 -5.73 1.37
CA ASN A 492 -5.54 -4.95 1.28
C ASN A 492 -5.44 -3.62 2.04
N PHE A 493 -4.55 -3.53 3.05
CA PHE A 493 -4.36 -2.35 3.87
C PHE A 493 -3.23 -1.49 3.31
N ASP A 494 -3.53 -0.22 3.02
CA ASP A 494 -2.57 0.74 2.50
C ASP A 494 -1.42 0.95 3.52
N GLY A 495 -0.17 1.00 3.03
CA GLY A 495 1.03 1.18 3.87
C GLY A 495 1.62 -0.12 4.45
N LEU A 496 0.97 -1.27 4.30
CA LEU A 496 1.52 -2.57 4.69
C LEU A 496 2.19 -3.29 3.51
N ASN A 497 3.53 -3.41 3.57
CA ASN A 497 4.32 -4.11 2.55
C ASN A 497 4.46 -5.63 2.80
N GLY A 498 3.98 -6.12 3.94
CA GLY A 498 4.14 -7.52 4.35
C GLY A 498 3.18 -8.49 3.63
N ASN A 499 3.45 -9.79 3.78
CA ASN A 499 2.68 -10.87 3.17
C ASN A 499 2.17 -11.85 4.24
N PHE A 500 1.11 -11.47 4.94
CA PHE A 500 0.59 -12.19 6.10
C PHE A 500 -0.93 -11.97 6.25
N PRO A 501 -1.63 -12.75 7.09
CA PRO A 501 -3.04 -12.56 7.34
C PRO A 501 -3.26 -11.51 8.42
N ILE A 502 -4.20 -10.61 8.19
CA ILE A 502 -4.77 -9.74 9.23
C ILE A 502 -6.12 -10.34 9.59
N GLY A 503 -6.31 -10.66 10.87
CA GLY A 503 -7.54 -11.23 11.38
C GLY A 503 -8.46 -10.15 11.94
N PHE A 504 -9.74 -10.19 11.57
CA PHE A 504 -10.82 -9.56 12.32
C PHE A 504 -11.49 -10.64 13.17
N LEU A 505 -11.18 -10.66 14.46
CA LEU A 505 -11.63 -11.71 15.38
C LEU A 505 -12.56 -11.13 16.45
N ILE A 506 -13.66 -11.83 16.72
CA ILE A 506 -14.65 -11.47 17.73
C ILE A 506 -14.50 -12.40 18.94
N TRP A 507 -14.29 -11.80 20.10
CA TRP A 507 -14.08 -12.46 21.38
C TRP A 507 -15.10 -11.97 22.41
N ARG A 508 -15.49 -12.84 23.34
CA ARG A 508 -16.18 -12.45 24.57
C ARG A 508 -15.21 -12.55 25.73
N ILE A 509 -14.87 -11.42 26.33
CA ILE A 509 -14.01 -11.38 27.52
C ILE A 509 -14.79 -11.90 28.72
N LYS A 510 -14.15 -12.77 29.49
CA LYS A 510 -14.64 -13.36 30.74
C LYS A 510 -13.52 -13.35 31.77
N GLN A 511 -12.86 -12.21 31.94
CA GLN A 511 -11.62 -12.11 32.73
C GLN A 511 -11.80 -12.52 34.20
N ASN A 512 -13.00 -12.36 34.75
CA ASN A 512 -13.33 -12.75 36.13
C ASN A 512 -13.75 -14.23 36.26
N GLN A 513 -13.64 -15.04 35.20
CA GLN A 513 -13.96 -16.46 35.17
C GLN A 513 -12.71 -17.26 34.80
N PRO A 514 -11.83 -17.59 35.77
CA PRO A 514 -10.53 -18.21 35.49
C PRO A 514 -10.62 -19.61 34.90
N ASN A 515 -11.78 -20.26 34.99
CA ASN A 515 -12.08 -21.54 34.34
C ASN A 515 -12.29 -21.41 32.81
N VAL A 516 -12.43 -20.19 32.28
CA VAL A 516 -12.51 -19.95 30.84
C VAL A 516 -11.08 -19.90 30.30
N THR A 517 -10.69 -20.96 29.59
CA THR A 517 -9.39 -21.06 28.95
C THR A 517 -9.44 -20.55 27.52
N PHE A 518 -8.29 -20.08 27.03
CA PHE A 518 -8.13 -19.71 25.62
C PHE A 518 -8.31 -20.95 24.73
N PRO A 519 -9.02 -20.84 23.58
CA PRO A 519 -9.30 -21.99 22.73
C PRO A 519 -8.02 -22.56 22.10
N THR A 520 -7.94 -23.89 22.00
CA THR A 520 -6.84 -24.59 21.34
C THR A 520 -6.93 -24.54 19.81
N GLU A 521 -8.12 -24.27 19.27
CA GLU A 521 -8.38 -24.12 17.84
C GLU A 521 -9.33 -22.95 17.59
N ILE A 522 -9.05 -22.14 16.57
CA ILE A 522 -10.04 -21.21 15.98
C ILE A 522 -10.15 -21.44 14.48
N GLN A 523 -11.35 -21.23 13.93
CA GLN A 523 -11.63 -21.32 12.50
C GLN A 523 -12.14 -19.97 11.98
N THR A 524 -11.54 -19.49 10.90
CA THR A 524 -11.88 -18.21 10.26
C THR A 524 -12.22 -18.42 8.79
N SER A 525 -13.12 -17.62 8.22
CA SER A 525 -13.20 -17.48 6.76
C SER A 525 -11.99 -16.70 6.22
N SER A 526 -11.58 -16.94 4.98
CA SER A 526 -10.42 -16.28 4.36
C SER A 526 -10.79 -15.46 3.13
N TYR A 527 -10.16 -14.30 2.99
CA TYR A 527 -10.36 -13.37 1.89
C TYR A 527 -9.03 -12.92 1.29
N ASN A 528 -8.95 -12.89 -0.04
CA ASN A 528 -7.75 -12.43 -0.74
C ASN A 528 -7.56 -10.90 -0.66
N LYS A 529 -6.51 -10.39 -1.30
CA LYS A 529 -6.20 -8.95 -1.37
C LYS A 529 -7.30 -8.06 -1.97
N ASN A 530 -8.25 -8.65 -2.70
CA ASN A 530 -9.40 -7.97 -3.30
C ASN A 530 -10.70 -8.18 -2.49
N VAL A 531 -10.60 -8.77 -1.30
CA VAL A 531 -11.73 -9.14 -0.41
C VAL A 531 -12.66 -10.19 -1.06
N GLN A 532 -12.13 -11.04 -1.93
CA GLN A 532 -12.87 -12.18 -2.49
C GLN A 532 -12.65 -13.43 -1.61
N PRO A 533 -13.69 -14.26 -1.39
CA PRO A 533 -13.55 -15.47 -0.58
C PRO A 533 -12.52 -16.44 -1.16
N GLU A 534 -11.63 -16.97 -0.31
CA GLU A 534 -10.65 -18.01 -0.63
C GLU A 534 -10.84 -19.31 0.17
N GLY A 535 -11.87 -19.36 1.02
CA GLY A 535 -12.23 -20.55 1.80
C GLY A 535 -12.23 -20.29 3.31
N SER A 536 -11.72 -21.25 4.07
CA SER A 536 -11.59 -21.15 5.53
C SER A 536 -10.22 -21.62 5.98
N ARG A 537 -9.78 -21.08 7.11
CA ARG A 537 -8.50 -21.35 7.73
C ARG A 537 -8.67 -21.72 9.20
N LYS A 538 -8.02 -22.78 9.63
CA LYS A 538 -7.89 -23.16 11.04
C LYS A 538 -6.54 -22.72 11.57
N PHE A 539 -6.53 -22.28 12.82
CA PHE A 539 -5.35 -21.92 13.58
C PHE A 539 -5.35 -22.72 14.88
N PHE A 540 -4.21 -23.28 15.23
CA PHE A 540 -4.05 -24.14 16.37
C PHE A 540 -3.07 -23.52 17.38
N VAL A 541 -3.35 -23.70 18.66
CA VAL A 541 -2.38 -23.48 19.73
C VAL A 541 -1.59 -24.77 19.86
N GLU A 542 -0.45 -24.80 19.19
CA GLU A 542 0.34 -26.02 19.05
C GLU A 542 1.33 -26.19 20.21
N GLU A 543 1.46 -27.44 20.64
CA GLU A 543 2.49 -27.91 21.56
C GLU A 543 3.53 -28.74 20.79
N HIS A 544 4.67 -29.05 21.41
CA HIS A 544 5.74 -29.85 20.80
C HIS A 544 6.27 -29.26 19.46
N LEU A 545 6.90 -28.10 19.54
CA LEU A 545 7.46 -27.43 18.38
C LEU A 545 8.67 -28.19 17.83
N LEU A 546 8.85 -28.13 16.51
CA LEU A 546 9.96 -28.77 15.83
C LEU A 546 11.33 -28.24 16.31
N THR A 547 11.39 -27.00 16.79
CA THR A 547 12.61 -26.42 17.37
C THR A 547 13.10 -27.07 18.64
N ASP A 548 12.18 -27.70 19.36
CA ASP A 548 12.42 -28.25 20.69
C ASP A 548 12.74 -29.74 20.60
N TRP A 549 12.75 -30.29 19.38
CA TRP A 549 12.97 -31.71 19.10
C TRP A 549 14.45 -32.12 19.14
N VAL A 550 15.35 -31.17 18.90
CA VAL A 550 16.79 -31.39 18.83
C VAL A 550 17.46 -30.75 20.03
N GLU A 551 18.20 -31.57 20.77
CA GLU A 551 19.17 -31.11 21.75
C GLU A 551 20.31 -30.41 21.03
N ARG A 552 20.57 -29.16 21.43
CA ARG A 552 21.53 -28.29 20.75
C ARG A 552 22.92 -28.51 21.34
N PRO A 553 23.91 -28.97 20.55
CA PRO A 553 25.26 -29.16 21.07
C PRO A 553 25.87 -27.85 21.55
N ASP A 554 26.63 -27.92 22.63
CA ASP A 554 27.36 -26.78 23.18
C ASP A 554 28.53 -26.37 22.28
N THR A 555 28.90 -25.10 22.37
CA THR A 555 30.10 -24.59 21.69
C THR A 555 31.37 -25.00 22.43
N ASN A 556 32.44 -25.28 21.68
CA ASN A 556 33.80 -25.41 22.21
C ASN A 556 34.60 -24.11 21.99
N ASP A 557 35.90 -24.11 22.31
CA ASP A 557 36.75 -22.93 22.15
C ASP A 557 37.42 -22.79 20.77
N THR A 558 37.12 -23.69 19.84
CA THR A 558 37.64 -23.58 18.47
C THR A 558 36.97 -22.41 17.76
N LEU A 559 37.77 -21.49 17.23
CA LEU A 559 37.25 -20.33 16.51
C LEU A 559 36.63 -20.74 15.17
N ALA A 560 35.47 -20.16 14.87
CA ALA A 560 34.75 -20.34 13.61
C ALA A 560 34.46 -18.97 12.98
N VAL A 561 34.49 -18.91 11.65
CA VAL A 561 34.15 -17.68 10.92
C VAL A 561 32.65 -17.66 10.66
N PRO A 562 31.85 -16.83 11.33
CA PRO A 562 30.40 -16.85 11.17
C PRO A 562 30.02 -16.39 9.76
N LEU A 563 29.02 -17.04 9.17
CA LEU A 563 28.50 -16.77 7.85
C LEU A 563 27.15 -16.04 7.92
N LYS A 564 26.82 -15.24 6.90
CA LYS A 564 25.46 -14.69 6.70
C LYS A 564 24.70 -15.35 5.54
N ASN A 565 25.40 -16.09 4.70
CA ASN A 565 24.86 -16.95 3.65
C ASN A 565 25.91 -18.01 3.27
N ALA A 566 25.69 -18.77 2.20
CA ALA A 566 26.57 -19.87 1.82
C ALA A 566 28.04 -19.48 1.52
N ILE A 567 28.33 -18.23 1.15
CA ILE A 567 29.66 -17.81 0.67
C ILE A 567 30.19 -16.50 1.27
N VAL A 568 29.40 -15.82 2.09
CA VAL A 568 29.78 -14.52 2.68
C VAL A 568 29.79 -14.59 4.20
N THR A 569 30.87 -14.07 4.78
CA THR A 569 31.04 -13.91 6.22
C THR A 569 30.04 -12.90 6.80
N ALA A 570 29.74 -13.05 8.08
CA ALA A 570 28.88 -12.13 8.81
C ALA A 570 29.52 -10.74 8.85
N THR A 571 28.75 -9.73 8.44
CA THR A 571 29.20 -8.32 8.40
C THR A 571 28.72 -7.51 9.61
N ALA A 572 27.95 -8.12 10.51
CA ALA A 572 27.46 -7.47 11.72
C ALA A 572 28.63 -7.20 12.69
N LYS A 573 28.60 -6.07 13.38
CA LYS A 573 29.63 -5.67 14.36
C LYS A 573 29.20 -5.82 15.82
N LYS A 574 27.90 -6.05 16.08
CA LYS A 574 27.31 -6.24 17.41
C LYS A 574 26.51 -7.54 17.44
N ASP A 575 26.53 -8.23 18.59
CA ASP A 575 25.81 -9.49 18.84
C ASP A 575 26.03 -10.60 17.81
N VAL A 576 27.23 -10.66 17.22
CA VAL A 576 27.59 -11.73 16.28
C VAL A 576 27.58 -13.07 17.01
N ARG A 577 26.76 -14.00 16.52
CA ARG A 577 26.69 -15.39 17.01
C ARG A 577 27.51 -16.30 16.08
N GLY A 578 27.76 -17.55 16.50
CA GLY A 578 28.43 -18.56 15.68
C GLY A 578 29.94 -18.35 15.47
N THR A 579 30.61 -17.64 16.37
CA THR A 579 32.07 -17.37 16.34
C THR A 579 32.92 -18.51 16.90
N LYS A 580 32.28 -19.50 17.52
CA LYS A 580 32.88 -20.70 18.09
C LYS A 580 32.28 -21.94 17.43
N TRP A 581 33.05 -23.02 17.34
CA TRP A 581 32.62 -24.31 16.82
C TRP A 581 32.02 -25.19 17.91
N SER A 582 31.82 -26.49 17.63
CA SER A 582 31.31 -27.50 18.57
C SER A 582 32.00 -28.84 18.32
N ASP A 583 32.18 -29.64 19.37
CA ASP A 583 32.88 -30.92 19.28
C ASP A 583 32.12 -31.91 18.39
N ASN A 584 32.86 -32.61 17.53
CA ASN A 584 32.33 -33.58 16.57
C ASN A 584 31.28 -33.02 15.59
N ALA A 585 31.13 -31.69 15.50
CA ALA A 585 30.22 -31.06 14.57
C ALA A 585 30.80 -31.10 13.14
N VAL A 586 29.97 -31.53 12.20
CA VAL A 586 30.29 -31.58 10.76
C VAL A 586 29.67 -30.42 9.98
N ALA A 587 28.69 -29.72 10.56
CA ALA A 587 28.01 -28.59 9.96
C ALA A 587 27.24 -27.75 11.00
N TRP A 588 26.72 -26.61 10.56
CA TRP A 588 25.72 -25.81 11.26
C TRP A 588 24.40 -25.83 10.48
N LEU A 589 23.30 -26.24 11.10
CA LEU A 589 21.96 -26.07 10.54
C LEU A 589 21.38 -24.75 11.02
N ASN A 590 21.28 -23.79 10.11
CA ASN A 590 20.47 -22.61 10.36
C ASN A 590 19.01 -22.93 10.03
N CYS A 591 18.13 -22.73 11.01
CA CYS A 591 16.69 -22.91 10.87
C CYS A 591 15.87 -21.77 11.48
N ALA A 592 16.51 -20.65 11.90
CA ALA A 592 15.84 -19.48 12.48
C ALA A 592 14.79 -19.79 13.59
N GLY A 593 14.96 -20.88 14.33
CA GLY A 593 13.96 -21.36 15.28
C GLY A 593 12.73 -21.95 14.56
N ASN A 594 11.52 -21.63 15.05
CA ASN A 594 10.27 -22.15 14.50
C ASN A 594 9.59 -21.15 13.57
N ASP A 595 10.35 -20.12 13.17
CA ASP A 595 9.85 -19.04 12.34
C ASP A 595 9.55 -19.55 10.92
N PHE A 596 8.24 -19.61 10.63
CA PHE A 596 7.72 -20.05 9.35
C PHE A 596 7.90 -19.00 8.25
N GLN A 597 7.79 -17.72 8.59
CA GLN A 597 7.95 -16.60 7.66
C GLN A 597 9.34 -16.63 7.00
N GLN A 598 10.37 -17.00 7.77
CA GLN A 598 11.74 -17.07 7.27
C GLN A 598 12.15 -18.45 6.76
N ALA A 599 11.26 -19.45 6.74
CA ALA A 599 11.62 -20.83 6.40
C ALA A 599 12.27 -20.99 5.03
N ALA A 600 11.78 -20.27 4.01
CA ALA A 600 12.35 -20.33 2.66
C ALA A 600 13.76 -19.71 2.57
N LYS A 601 14.06 -18.70 3.39
CA LYS A 601 15.31 -17.92 3.34
C LYS A 601 16.37 -18.39 4.32
N LEU A 602 15.96 -18.80 5.53
CA LEU A 602 16.83 -19.10 6.67
C LEU A 602 16.81 -20.59 7.04
N THR A 603 16.69 -21.47 6.03
CA THR A 603 16.90 -22.91 6.16
C THR A 603 18.08 -23.33 5.31
N MET A 604 19.23 -23.53 5.93
CA MET A 604 20.50 -23.81 5.24
C MET A 604 21.46 -24.63 6.13
N LEU A 605 22.23 -25.51 5.51
CA LEU A 605 23.32 -26.22 6.15
C LEU A 605 24.64 -25.55 5.75
N LEU A 606 25.49 -25.22 6.72
CA LEU A 606 26.68 -24.41 6.54
C LEU A 606 27.93 -25.12 7.07
N SER A 607 29.07 -24.87 6.43
CA SER A 607 30.39 -25.39 6.86
C SER A 607 31.00 -24.62 8.03
N SER A 608 30.34 -23.56 8.51
CA SER A 608 30.76 -22.75 9.65
C SER A 608 29.50 -22.21 10.37
N GLY A 609 29.68 -21.58 11.53
CA GLY A 609 28.59 -20.99 12.32
C GLY A 609 27.84 -19.90 11.55
N PHE A 610 26.65 -19.52 12.04
CA PHE A 610 25.84 -18.46 11.43
C PHE A 610 25.86 -17.20 12.30
N GLY A 611 25.91 -16.04 11.64
CA GLY A 611 26.02 -14.73 12.29
C GLY A 611 24.82 -14.32 13.15
N SER A 612 23.74 -15.11 13.17
CA SER A 612 22.61 -14.94 14.08
C SER A 612 22.27 -16.25 14.81
N GLY A 613 21.52 -16.13 15.91
CA GLY A 613 21.14 -17.27 16.74
C GLY A 613 20.05 -18.15 16.13
N ARG A 614 19.53 -19.08 16.94
CA ARG A 614 18.39 -19.97 16.64
C ARG A 614 18.66 -21.13 15.65
N GLY A 615 19.88 -21.30 15.16
CA GLY A 615 20.38 -22.54 14.54
C GLY A 615 21.07 -23.46 15.57
N PHE A 616 21.65 -24.58 15.11
CA PHE A 616 22.40 -25.51 15.95
C PHE A 616 23.47 -26.30 15.17
N PHE A 617 24.47 -26.82 15.88
CA PHE A 617 25.51 -27.67 15.30
C PHE A 617 25.00 -29.07 14.99
N VAL A 618 25.40 -29.61 13.85
CA VAL A 618 25.05 -30.95 13.39
C VAL A 618 26.21 -31.89 13.62
N ASN A 619 25.99 -32.98 14.34
CA ASN A 619 26.93 -34.05 14.60
C ASN A 619 26.30 -35.41 14.27
N LYS A 620 27.03 -36.51 14.50
CA LYS A 620 26.55 -37.86 14.20
C LYS A 620 25.23 -38.19 14.91
N ASP A 621 25.05 -37.72 16.14
CA ASP A 621 23.94 -38.10 17.01
C ASP A 621 22.63 -37.38 16.63
N ASN A 622 22.72 -36.13 16.14
CA ASN A 622 21.56 -35.34 15.76
C ASN A 622 21.31 -35.21 14.24
N LEU A 623 22.17 -35.80 13.40
CA LEU A 623 22.10 -35.72 11.93
C LEU A 623 20.73 -36.10 11.35
N ALA A 624 20.13 -37.19 11.84
CA ALA A 624 18.83 -37.64 11.36
C ALA A 624 17.70 -36.64 11.65
N LYS A 625 17.71 -36.04 12.84
CA LYS A 625 16.75 -34.98 13.21
C LYS A 625 16.99 -33.71 12.39
N ALA A 626 18.26 -33.31 12.22
CA ALA A 626 18.64 -32.17 11.39
C ALA A 626 18.14 -32.32 9.94
N ALA A 627 18.28 -33.51 9.35
CA ALA A 627 17.80 -33.81 8.00
C ALA A 627 16.28 -33.68 7.88
N VAL A 628 15.52 -34.16 8.87
CA VAL A 628 14.06 -34.00 8.90
C VAL A 628 13.67 -32.53 9.04
N ILE A 629 14.31 -31.78 9.95
CA ILE A 629 14.04 -30.34 10.13
C ILE A 629 14.28 -29.59 8.82
N PHE A 630 15.43 -29.82 8.19
CA PHE A 630 15.76 -29.21 6.91
C PHE A 630 14.70 -29.55 5.84
N ALA A 631 14.36 -30.83 5.70
CA ALA A 631 13.41 -31.30 4.70
C ALA A 631 12.01 -30.69 4.90
N VAL A 632 11.46 -30.74 6.11
CA VAL A 632 10.11 -30.22 6.41
C VAL A 632 10.03 -28.72 6.16
N ARG A 633 11.03 -27.96 6.64
CA ARG A 633 11.08 -26.50 6.44
C ARG A 633 11.24 -26.08 4.98
N ARG A 634 11.81 -26.94 4.13
CA ARG A 634 11.96 -26.71 2.68
C ARG A 634 10.78 -27.21 1.86
N LEU A 635 10.07 -28.24 2.34
CA LEU A 635 8.96 -28.86 1.63
C LEU A 635 7.68 -28.01 1.70
N ILE A 636 7.41 -27.40 2.86
CA ILE A 636 6.20 -26.61 3.05
C ILE A 636 6.39 -25.23 2.41
N THR A 637 5.55 -24.92 1.41
CA THR A 637 5.64 -23.65 0.69
C THR A 637 5.03 -22.52 1.52
N PRO A 638 5.77 -21.41 1.75
CA PRO A 638 5.20 -20.25 2.41
C PRO A 638 4.17 -19.54 1.54
N THR A 639 3.07 -19.18 2.17
CA THR A 639 1.93 -18.42 1.65
C THR A 639 1.59 -17.34 2.68
N TRP A 640 0.74 -16.38 2.30
CA TRP A 640 0.26 -15.40 3.28
C TRP A 640 -0.62 -16.05 4.36
N LEU A 641 -1.28 -17.18 4.07
CA LEU A 641 -2.18 -17.85 5.02
C LEU A 641 -1.44 -18.58 6.14
N ASN A 642 -0.26 -19.15 5.85
CA ASN A 642 0.56 -19.91 6.80
C ASN A 642 1.75 -19.13 7.38
N ASP A 643 1.82 -17.81 7.19
CA ASP A 643 2.91 -16.96 7.73
C ASP A 643 3.09 -17.05 9.26
N ARG A 644 2.09 -17.56 9.99
CA ARG A 644 2.11 -17.75 11.46
C ARG A 644 2.03 -19.20 11.91
N ASP A 645 2.08 -20.16 10.99
CA ASP A 645 2.08 -21.58 11.35
C ASP A 645 3.32 -21.95 12.15
N GLN A 646 3.21 -23.05 12.89
CA GLN A 646 4.29 -23.65 13.62
C GLN A 646 4.71 -24.95 12.93
N PHE A 647 6.01 -25.22 12.86
CA PHE A 647 6.47 -26.57 12.55
C PHE A 647 6.40 -27.41 13.82
N LEU A 648 5.89 -28.63 13.68
CA LEU A 648 5.62 -29.53 14.80
C LEU A 648 6.54 -30.74 14.77
N GLN A 649 6.73 -31.34 15.94
CA GLN A 649 7.42 -32.61 16.07
C GLN A 649 6.67 -33.74 15.37
N PRO A 650 7.37 -34.75 14.83
CA PRO A 650 6.72 -35.97 14.37
C PRO A 650 6.02 -36.69 15.53
N HIS A 651 4.77 -37.10 15.33
CA HIS A 651 3.95 -37.81 16.33
C HIS A 651 4.50 -39.20 16.73
N PHE A 652 5.45 -39.75 15.97
CA PHE A 652 6.10 -41.02 16.23
C PHE A 652 7.63 -40.85 16.19
N GLY A 653 8.33 -41.54 17.07
CA GLY A 653 9.79 -41.61 17.04
C GLY A 653 10.31 -42.09 15.68
N LEU A 654 11.56 -41.78 15.35
CA LEU A 654 12.20 -42.24 14.10
C LEU A 654 12.18 -43.77 13.96
N GLU A 655 12.10 -44.49 15.08
CA GLU A 655 12.00 -45.95 15.19
C GLU A 655 10.60 -46.49 14.82
N GLY A 656 9.53 -45.72 15.05
CA GLY A 656 8.13 -46.09 14.78
C GLY A 656 7.74 -46.08 13.29
N ARG A 657 8.60 -45.57 12.40
CA ARG A 657 8.36 -45.54 10.93
C ARG A 657 8.12 -46.93 10.33
N LYS A 658 8.57 -48.02 10.97
CA LYS A 658 8.35 -49.38 10.48
C LYS A 658 6.89 -49.84 10.65
N GLU A 659 6.17 -49.35 11.65
CA GLU A 659 4.78 -49.73 11.94
C GLU A 659 3.77 -48.82 11.25
N GLY A 660 3.93 -47.49 11.32
CA GLY A 660 2.99 -46.55 10.68
C GLY A 660 2.90 -46.70 9.15
N ARG A 661 3.97 -47.19 8.50
CA ARG A 661 3.97 -47.51 7.06
C ARG A 661 3.13 -48.74 6.71
N LYS A 662 2.89 -49.65 7.67
CA LYS A 662 1.97 -50.80 7.51
C LYS A 662 0.51 -50.37 7.75
N GLU A 663 0.27 -49.49 8.71
CA GLU A 663 -1.07 -48.99 9.05
C GLU A 663 -1.63 -48.02 8.01
N GLY A 664 -0.90 -46.97 7.63
CA GLY A 664 -1.38 -46.01 6.61
C GLY A 664 -1.61 -46.65 5.24
N ARG A 665 -0.89 -47.75 4.94
CA ARG A 665 -1.10 -48.55 3.73
C ARG A 665 -2.33 -49.46 3.81
N LYS A 666 -2.78 -49.85 5.02
CA LYS A 666 -4.06 -50.54 5.25
C LYS A 666 -5.24 -49.56 5.25
N GLU A 667 -5.05 -48.38 5.82
CA GLU A 667 -6.10 -47.37 5.99
C GLU A 667 -6.44 -46.68 4.67
N GLY A 668 -5.44 -46.22 3.90
CA GLY A 668 -5.66 -45.69 2.54
C GLY A 668 -6.27 -46.71 1.58
N ARG A 669 -6.05 -48.02 1.82
CA ARG A 669 -6.70 -49.11 1.06
C ARG A 669 -8.17 -49.31 1.46
N LYS A 670 -8.54 -49.04 2.70
CA LYS A 670 -9.93 -49.07 3.18
C LYS A 670 -10.70 -47.84 2.71
N GLU A 671 -10.07 -46.67 2.74
CA GLU A 671 -10.68 -45.39 2.36
C GLU A 671 -10.93 -45.31 0.85
N GLY A 672 -9.95 -45.69 0.03
CA GLY A 672 -10.16 -45.82 -1.43
C GLY A 672 -11.21 -46.86 -1.82
N ARG A 673 -11.42 -47.91 -0.99
CA ARG A 673 -12.52 -48.89 -1.19
C ARG A 673 -13.89 -48.33 -0.81
N LYS A 674 -13.96 -47.45 0.19
CA LYS A 674 -15.19 -46.76 0.60
C LYS A 674 -15.58 -45.69 -0.42
N GLU A 675 -14.63 -44.88 -0.90
CA GLU A 675 -14.88 -43.89 -1.96
C GLU A 675 -15.25 -44.56 -3.29
N GLY A 676 -14.55 -45.62 -3.69
CA GLY A 676 -14.89 -46.39 -4.88
C GLY A 676 -16.30 -47.01 -4.82
N ARG A 677 -16.74 -47.50 -3.65
CA ARG A 677 -18.11 -48.00 -3.45
C ARG A 677 -19.17 -46.89 -3.43
N LYS A 678 -18.84 -45.69 -2.94
CA LYS A 678 -19.72 -44.51 -2.99
C LYS A 678 -19.91 -44.01 -4.43
N LEU A 679 -18.84 -43.97 -5.22
CA LEU A 679 -18.90 -43.62 -6.65
C LEU A 679 -19.75 -44.62 -7.45
N TYR A 680 -19.64 -45.92 -7.15
CA TYR A 680 -20.39 -46.98 -7.84
C TYR A 680 -21.88 -47.03 -7.45
N ARG A 681 -22.23 -46.64 -6.22
CA ARG A 681 -23.64 -46.60 -5.76
C ARG A 681 -24.41 -45.38 -6.27
N ASN A 682 -23.73 -44.25 -6.48
CA ASN A 682 -24.35 -43.03 -6.99
C ASN A 682 -24.48 -43.01 -8.53
N SER A 683 -23.86 -43.97 -9.23
CA SER A 683 -23.99 -44.16 -10.67
C SER A 683 -24.96 -45.30 -10.94
N ALA A 684 -26.25 -45.04 -10.72
CA ALA A 684 -27.31 -45.92 -11.19
C ALA A 684 -27.27 -46.00 -12.73
N GLY A 685 -26.60 -47.04 -13.26
CA GLY A 685 -26.93 -47.65 -14.55
C GLY A 685 -26.75 -46.85 -15.84
N ILE A 686 -26.00 -45.75 -15.87
CA ILE A 686 -25.78 -44.99 -17.12
C ILE A 686 -24.28 -44.75 -17.31
N ARG A 687 -23.74 -45.24 -18.45
CA ARG A 687 -22.40 -44.87 -18.95
C ARG A 687 -22.53 -43.67 -19.91
N PRO A 688 -22.00 -42.48 -19.59
CA PRO A 688 -21.70 -41.47 -20.59
C PRO A 688 -20.22 -41.54 -20.98
N ARG A 689 -19.94 -41.50 -22.28
CA ARG A 689 -18.62 -41.25 -22.87
C ARG A 689 -18.24 -39.78 -22.68
N LEU A 690 -17.07 -39.48 -22.11
CA LEU A 690 -16.34 -38.22 -22.24
C LEU A 690 -14.81 -38.49 -22.21
N PRO A 691 -13.97 -37.58 -22.74
CA PRO A 691 -12.72 -37.91 -23.43
C PRO A 691 -11.48 -38.00 -22.53
N THR A 692 -10.50 -38.70 -23.07
CA THR A 692 -9.25 -39.15 -22.49
C THR A 692 -8.32 -38.00 -22.06
N VAL A 693 -8.10 -37.86 -20.75
CA VAL A 693 -6.87 -37.26 -20.19
C VAL A 693 -6.08 -38.39 -19.55
N HIS A 694 -5.11 -38.92 -20.28
CA HIS A 694 -4.07 -39.83 -19.77
C HIS A 694 -2.75 -39.50 -20.46
N ALA A 695 -2.05 -38.51 -19.92
CA ALA A 695 -0.63 -38.33 -20.15
C ALA A 695 -0.03 -37.64 -18.92
N LEU A 696 0.49 -38.44 -17.99
CA LEU A 696 1.81 -38.28 -17.39
C LEU A 696 1.95 -39.31 -16.27
N PHE A 697 3.09 -39.99 -16.29
CA PHE A 697 3.54 -41.05 -15.38
C PHE A 697 3.14 -42.49 -15.72
N ARG A 698 3.95 -43.13 -16.58
CA ARG A 698 4.72 -44.35 -16.26
C ARG A 698 5.75 -44.61 -17.37
N GLN A 699 7.03 -44.50 -17.02
CA GLN A 699 7.98 -45.61 -16.83
C GLN A 699 8.49 -46.24 -18.14
N GLN A 700 9.83 -46.16 -18.29
CA GLN A 700 10.64 -46.81 -19.32
C GLN A 700 10.40 -48.33 -19.38
N PRO A 701 10.71 -48.95 -20.54
CA PRO A 701 11.33 -50.25 -20.53
C PRO A 701 12.63 -50.30 -21.36
N HIS A 702 13.63 -50.99 -20.82
CA HIS A 702 14.70 -51.62 -21.59
C HIS A 702 14.12 -52.66 -22.56
N ARG A 703 14.70 -52.76 -23.77
CA ARG A 703 14.94 -54.03 -24.47
C ARG A 703 15.95 -53.82 -25.61
N GLY A 704 16.98 -54.67 -25.63
CA GLY A 704 17.94 -54.77 -26.71
C GLY A 704 17.56 -55.79 -27.77
N HIS A 705 18.47 -55.87 -28.76
CA HIS A 705 18.63 -56.81 -29.86
C HIS A 705 17.69 -56.71 -31.08
N GLY A 706 18.32 -56.55 -32.26
CA GLY A 706 17.83 -57.18 -33.49
C GLY A 706 17.98 -56.40 -34.80
N GLN A 707 19.15 -56.55 -35.45
CA GLN A 707 19.35 -56.67 -36.92
C GLN A 707 19.05 -55.52 -37.92
N ARG A 708 20.17 -54.91 -38.38
CA ARG A 708 20.68 -54.75 -39.77
C ARG A 708 19.70 -54.70 -40.98
N ARG A 709 19.83 -53.63 -41.78
CA ARG A 709 20.21 -53.53 -43.24
C ARG A 709 20.16 -52.03 -43.63
N ALA A 710 21.22 -51.33 -44.04
CA ALA A 710 22.09 -51.39 -45.23
C ALA A 710 21.56 -50.59 -46.46
N GLY A 711 22.36 -49.62 -46.92
CA GLY A 711 22.22 -48.81 -48.16
C GLY A 711 22.61 -47.34 -47.93
N MET A 712 23.90 -46.94 -48.03
CA MET A 712 24.57 -46.26 -49.17
C MET A 712 23.88 -44.94 -49.60
N GLU A 713 24.52 -43.78 -49.78
CA GLU A 713 25.92 -43.45 -50.06
C GLU A 713 26.26 -41.94 -49.80
N ARG A 714 27.50 -41.71 -49.34
CA ARG A 714 28.47 -40.60 -49.47
C ARG A 714 28.06 -39.22 -50.05
N GLN A 715 28.48 -38.14 -49.35
CA GLN A 715 29.63 -37.29 -49.75
C GLN A 715 30.11 -36.34 -48.64
N LYS A 716 31.38 -35.96 -48.74
CA LYS A 716 32.31 -35.40 -47.74
C LYS A 716 32.06 -33.92 -47.40
N MET A 717 32.37 -33.50 -46.17
CA MET A 717 33.13 -32.26 -45.91
C MET A 717 34.03 -32.42 -44.67
N ALA A 718 35.23 -31.84 -44.78
CA ALA A 718 36.39 -32.03 -43.93
C ALA A 718 36.51 -30.99 -42.82
N ALA A 719 37.40 -31.32 -41.88
CA ALA A 719 37.85 -30.60 -40.70
C ALA A 719 38.32 -29.15 -40.91
N HIS A 720 38.23 -28.32 -39.85
CA HIS A 720 39.39 -27.76 -39.16
C HIS A 720 39.02 -26.93 -37.91
N GLN A 721 39.54 -27.40 -36.77
CA GLN A 721 40.20 -26.73 -35.63
C GLN A 721 39.74 -25.38 -34.97
N PRO A 722 40.13 -25.17 -33.69
CA PRO A 722 39.49 -24.28 -32.72
C PRO A 722 40.21 -22.94 -32.51
N LEU A 723 39.48 -21.96 -31.96
CA LEU A 723 39.99 -20.63 -31.61
C LEU A 723 40.73 -20.63 -30.25
N HIS A 724 41.97 -20.14 -30.27
CA HIS A 724 42.76 -19.75 -29.08
C HIS A 724 42.51 -18.25 -28.70
N PRO A 725 42.94 -17.82 -27.49
CA PRO A 725 42.57 -16.56 -26.83
C PRO A 725 43.71 -15.51 -26.79
N LEU A 726 43.38 -14.22 -26.78
CA LEU A 726 44.26 -13.06 -26.50
C LEU A 726 43.35 -11.86 -26.14
N ARG A 727 43.67 -10.82 -25.35
CA ARG A 727 44.84 -10.39 -24.57
C ARG A 727 44.38 -9.23 -23.65
N ARG A 728 45.16 -8.95 -22.59
CA ARG A 728 45.13 -7.73 -21.78
C ARG A 728 45.48 -6.49 -22.61
N SER A 729 44.88 -5.34 -22.29
CA SER A 729 45.51 -4.02 -22.44
C SER A 729 45.07 -3.08 -21.32
N ALA A 730 46.02 -2.24 -20.90
CA ALA A 730 45.93 -1.27 -19.83
C ALA A 730 45.28 0.03 -20.29
N GLY A 731 44.65 0.75 -19.36
CA GLY A 731 44.18 2.12 -19.54
C GLY A 731 43.86 2.72 -18.18
N GLY A 732 44.78 3.52 -17.65
CA GLY A 732 44.60 4.24 -16.38
C GLY A 732 43.71 5.47 -16.55
N PHE A 733 42.97 5.81 -15.50
CA PHE A 733 42.54 7.18 -15.23
C PHE A 733 42.47 7.36 -13.71
N GLN A 734 43.39 8.17 -13.20
CA GLN A 734 43.33 8.79 -11.87
C GLN A 734 42.12 9.72 -11.81
N ARG A 735 41.36 9.67 -10.71
CA ARG A 735 40.59 10.84 -10.25
C ARG A 735 41.03 11.22 -8.84
N GLN A 736 41.48 12.46 -8.78
CA GLN A 736 41.97 13.19 -7.63
C GLN A 736 40.88 13.34 -6.56
N ILE A 737 41.28 13.11 -5.31
CA ILE A 737 40.58 13.56 -4.12
C ILE A 737 41.25 14.89 -3.73
N PRO A 738 40.52 16.00 -3.57
CA PRO A 738 41.12 17.22 -3.03
C PRO A 738 41.35 17.03 -1.52
N ILE A 739 42.61 17.00 -1.14
CA ILE A 739 43.09 17.27 0.21
C ILE A 739 43.18 18.80 0.34
N ALA A 740 42.55 19.35 1.38
CA ALA A 740 42.93 20.63 1.96
C ALA A 740 43.15 20.42 3.47
N PHE A 741 44.43 20.36 3.85
CA PHE A 741 44.95 20.77 5.17
C PHE A 741 44.78 22.31 5.28
N HIS A 742 44.54 22.96 6.43
CA HIS A 742 45.42 23.02 7.59
C HIS A 742 44.69 23.53 8.86
N GLU A 743 45.01 22.89 9.99
CA GLU A 743 45.31 23.43 11.33
C GLU A 743 44.63 24.70 11.87
N ARG A 744 44.04 24.57 13.08
CA ARG A 744 44.64 25.16 14.30
C ARG A 744 44.14 24.49 15.59
N LEU A 745 45.09 24.40 16.52
CA LEU A 745 45.13 23.74 17.83
C LEU A 745 44.30 24.44 18.94
N SER A 746 44.21 23.70 20.06
CA SER A 746 44.00 24.13 21.46
C SER A 746 42.55 24.39 21.90
N ALA A 747 42.08 24.06 23.10
CA ALA A 747 42.60 23.30 24.23
C ALA A 747 41.46 23.05 25.23
N ARG A 748 41.63 22.00 26.04
CA ARG A 748 40.87 21.59 27.25
C ARG A 748 39.55 20.84 27.05
#